data_AF-A0A2S5SRW1-F1
#
_entry.id   AF-A0A2S5SRW1-F1
#
_cell.length_a   1.000
_cell.length_b   1.000
_cell.length_c   1.000
_cell.angle_alpha   90.00
_cell.angle_beta   90.00
_cell.angle_gamma   90.00
#
_symmetry.space_group_name_H-M   'P 1'
#
loop_
_entity.id
_entity.type
_entity.pdbx_description
1 polymer ?
#
loop_
_entity_poly.entity_id
_entity_poly.type
_entity_poly.pdbx_seq_one_letter_code
_entity_poly.pdbx_strand_id
1 'polypeptide(L)'
;MGWGVLAVAIAVIWLLAPLVSRVRALAALRLPLRITRRPAAPRLQSAVDDLFAPIEAELAELGFRFSHAADVIAEPKGLSPWQPVRVFRHFHFPIVAQLSGPTLPELPNVPVLTLLAELKDGLMVATQNVPMNIFPTDPRVLRDGGDAFDTVKDQYEAQLDLMRAEGMQDFRPWGDPEDIEARLSAYEDRSLQALVKAGWCEPEGDSLRIVPRRLPALAQFLARQIKRLVAALKKAAPESNVLKTSAPLERSLMFFVATRARPRHSPPPVVQWTLYALSAALFLVLGGLVLDWRFAWMLLVVIALHEAGHYLAMRALGYRRVQMLMLPLIGGVAFGEESKPKALHRIIVSLAGPLPGLLLGAALLAWQSASPDLAMLGWIMLLVNAFNLLPFHPLDGGHVLEALLPARQVVVRIALEGLAVVGLLALWWFLDLEIALVLLVLRALTWRSLWRQMQFEKLYAGAARKHKPADARALARLAFQALERVLPKRASLNQRMGMVDELIAHLRYKPLKGPSALGAGLAYFALLASPVVLAPQVVEVGRIAFMSDMERQSAEGLQLAEAANRLSVTELVQALRDDATAPRPGASELALNTLAHRTGDVLPPAALEFYRARDGLRAGASLELLPVTEVQTLRQSRPRLAAQLGARLTELRPQTPRTVSMACPPGTSGRCDVSLDEVLDWWQVGTLDGQPLLLHPQRPSGQWRIVSFELEQGELRQQPGLRDLLARAYLQQRLASAVASPR
;
A
#
# COMPACT_ATOMS: atom_id res chain seq x y z
N MET A 1 17.19 3.58 1.98
CA MET A 1 16.03 3.35 2.88
C MET A 1 16.06 1.93 3.43
N GLY A 2 15.69 1.72 4.68
CA GLY A 2 15.67 0.38 5.27
C GLY A 2 14.42 -0.40 4.85
N TRP A 3 14.61 -1.60 4.29
CA TRP A 3 13.55 -2.58 3.98
C TRP A 3 12.54 -2.80 5.12
N GLY A 4 12.92 -2.50 6.37
CA GLY A 4 12.05 -2.59 7.55
C GLY A 4 10.82 -1.68 7.50
N VAL A 5 10.94 -0.43 7.03
CA VAL A 5 9.78 0.49 7.00
C VAL A 5 8.76 0.06 5.94
N LEU A 6 9.25 -0.37 4.78
CA LEU A 6 8.40 -0.91 3.71
C LEU A 6 7.72 -2.21 4.14
N ALA A 7 8.44 -3.12 4.81
CA ALA A 7 7.88 -4.36 5.33
C ALA A 7 6.77 -4.11 6.37
N VAL A 8 6.95 -3.14 7.27
CA VAL A 8 5.92 -2.74 8.24
C VAL A 8 4.69 -2.18 7.53
N ALA A 9 4.87 -1.31 6.53
CA ALA A 9 3.75 -0.75 5.78
C ALA A 9 2.96 -1.84 5.03
N ILE A 10 3.65 -2.78 4.38
CA ILE A 10 3.03 -3.95 3.73
C ILE A 10 2.26 -4.80 4.75
N ALA A 11 2.83 -5.06 5.91
CA ALA A 11 2.17 -5.83 6.98
C ALA A 11 0.90 -5.13 7.49
N VAL A 12 0.95 -3.81 7.67
CA VAL A 12 -0.22 -3.00 8.07
C VAL A 12 -1.34 -3.10 7.03
N ILE A 13 -1.02 -2.99 5.74
CA ILE A 13 -1.99 -3.14 4.64
C ILE A 13 -2.62 -4.54 4.66
N TRP A 14 -1.80 -5.58 4.81
CA TRP A 14 -2.24 -6.97 4.86
C TRP A 14 -3.18 -7.26 6.04
N LEU A 15 -2.95 -6.63 7.19
CA LEU A 15 -3.79 -6.77 8.38
C LEU A 15 -5.10 -5.97 8.27
N LEU A 16 -5.06 -4.78 7.65
CA LEU A 16 -6.22 -3.89 7.59
C LEU A 16 -7.19 -4.21 6.47
N ALA A 17 -6.72 -4.69 5.30
CA ALA A 17 -7.60 -5.07 4.20
C ALA A 17 -8.74 -6.04 4.60
N PRO A 18 -8.49 -7.16 5.31
CA PRO A 18 -9.56 -8.05 5.75
C PRO A 18 -10.46 -7.40 6.81
N LEU A 19 -9.93 -6.53 7.67
CA LEU A 19 -10.73 -5.79 8.66
C LEU A 19 -11.73 -4.86 7.97
N VAL A 20 -11.26 -4.03 7.03
CA VAL A 20 -12.10 -3.12 6.24
C VAL A 20 -13.17 -3.91 5.48
N SER A 21 -12.79 -5.03 4.85
CA SER A 21 -13.74 -5.91 4.16
C SER A 21 -14.83 -6.46 5.10
N ARG A 22 -14.47 -6.87 6.32
CA ARG A 22 -15.44 -7.37 7.32
C ARG A 22 -16.37 -6.28 7.82
N VAL A 23 -15.84 -5.10 8.16
CA VAL A 23 -16.66 -3.95 8.58
C VAL A 23 -17.66 -3.58 7.48
N ARG A 24 -17.19 -3.55 6.23
CA ARG A 24 -18.03 -3.29 5.06
C ARG A 24 -19.13 -4.34 4.90
N ALA A 25 -18.79 -5.62 5.00
CA ALA A 25 -19.75 -6.72 4.90
C ALA A 25 -20.82 -6.68 6.01
N LEU A 26 -20.41 -6.38 7.25
CA LEU A 26 -21.34 -6.22 8.37
C LEU A 26 -22.25 -5.01 8.18
N ALA A 27 -21.72 -3.86 7.79
CA ALA A 27 -22.52 -2.66 7.52
C ALA A 27 -23.47 -2.83 6.31
N ALA A 28 -23.13 -3.72 5.38
CA ALA A 28 -23.97 -4.10 4.25
C ALA A 28 -25.08 -5.09 4.62
N LEU A 29 -25.01 -5.76 5.77
CA LEU A 29 -25.99 -6.76 6.14
C LEU A 29 -27.38 -6.11 6.26
N ARG A 30 -28.38 -6.79 5.71
CA ARG A 30 -29.79 -6.44 5.87
C ARG A 30 -30.55 -7.64 6.41
N LEU A 31 -31.47 -7.35 7.31
CA LEU A 31 -32.39 -8.30 7.88
C LEU A 31 -33.78 -8.08 7.25
N PRO A 32 -34.61 -9.12 7.18
CA PRO A 32 -35.97 -8.97 6.71
C PRO A 32 -36.82 -8.16 7.71
N LEU A 33 -37.90 -7.55 7.21
CA LEU A 33 -38.91 -6.91 8.05
C LEU A 33 -39.82 -7.95 8.72
N ARG A 34 -40.08 -9.04 8.02
CA ARG A 34 -40.99 -10.11 8.44
C ARG A 34 -40.47 -11.46 7.97
N ILE A 35 -40.69 -12.49 8.78
CA ILE A 35 -40.44 -13.87 8.36
C ILE A 35 -41.72 -14.67 8.51
N THR A 36 -42.17 -15.22 7.39
CA THR A 36 -43.33 -16.08 7.30
C THR A 36 -42.87 -17.50 7.05
N ARG A 37 -43.52 -18.44 7.71
CA ARG A 37 -43.19 -19.86 7.62
C ARG A 37 -44.43 -20.66 7.29
N ARG A 38 -44.25 -21.75 6.54
CA ARG A 38 -45.34 -22.65 6.18
C ARG A 38 -44.84 -24.07 5.91
N PRO A 39 -45.68 -25.09 6.13
CA PRO A 39 -45.38 -26.43 5.69
C PRO A 39 -45.18 -26.50 4.18
N ALA A 40 -44.21 -27.30 3.75
CA ALA A 40 -43.85 -27.48 2.35
C ALA A 40 -43.31 -28.90 2.09
N ALA A 41 -43.26 -29.30 0.82
CA ALA A 41 -42.60 -30.54 0.42
C ALA A 41 -41.07 -30.43 0.65
N PRO A 42 -40.38 -31.51 1.08
CA PRO A 42 -38.94 -31.46 1.29
C PRO A 42 -38.19 -31.22 -0.03
N ARG A 43 -37.46 -30.10 -0.12
CA ARG A 43 -36.67 -29.71 -1.30
C ARG A 43 -35.19 -29.93 -1.06
N LEU A 44 -34.42 -30.06 -2.15
CA LEU A 44 -32.95 -30.13 -2.14
C LEU A 44 -32.39 -31.25 -1.22
N GLN A 45 -33.12 -32.37 -1.12
CA GLN A 45 -32.81 -33.49 -0.22
C GLN A 45 -31.36 -33.98 -0.43
N SER A 46 -30.98 -34.23 -1.68
CA SER A 46 -29.63 -34.66 -2.06
C SER A 46 -28.49 -33.70 -1.70
N ALA A 47 -28.80 -32.46 -1.28
CA ALA A 47 -27.81 -31.51 -0.79
C ALA A 47 -27.54 -31.62 0.71
N VAL A 48 -28.45 -32.22 1.50
CA VAL A 48 -28.38 -32.23 2.98
C VAL A 48 -28.63 -33.59 3.62
N ASP A 49 -29.13 -34.60 2.91
CA ASP A 49 -29.49 -35.90 3.48
C ASP A 49 -28.33 -36.58 4.22
N ASP A 50 -27.10 -36.48 3.69
CA ASP A 50 -25.88 -36.99 4.34
C ASP A 50 -25.54 -36.28 5.66
N LEU A 51 -26.00 -35.03 5.84
CA LEU A 51 -25.84 -34.28 7.09
C LEU A 51 -26.99 -34.52 8.06
N PHE A 52 -28.20 -34.71 7.54
CA PHE A 52 -29.41 -34.82 8.35
C PHE A 52 -29.62 -36.24 8.88
N ALA A 53 -29.39 -37.27 8.07
CA ALA A 53 -29.71 -38.64 8.43
C ALA A 53 -29.12 -39.11 9.78
N PRO A 54 -27.86 -38.78 10.15
CA PRO A 54 -27.32 -39.16 11.47
C PRO A 54 -28.09 -38.49 12.63
N ILE A 55 -28.39 -37.20 12.50
CA ILE A 55 -29.11 -36.43 13.53
C ILE A 55 -30.56 -36.90 13.63
N GLU A 56 -31.19 -37.22 12.49
CA GLU A 56 -32.55 -37.75 12.44
C GLU A 56 -32.67 -39.12 13.13
N ALA A 57 -31.66 -39.98 13.00
CA ALA A 57 -31.60 -41.25 13.70
C ALA A 57 -31.53 -41.03 15.23
N GLU A 58 -30.64 -40.16 15.70
CA GLU A 58 -30.54 -39.81 17.13
C GLU A 58 -31.85 -39.19 17.66
N LEU A 59 -32.47 -38.26 16.91
CA LEU A 59 -33.77 -37.68 17.25
C LEU A 59 -34.87 -38.76 17.36
N ALA A 60 -34.89 -39.73 16.45
CA ALA A 60 -35.86 -40.82 16.47
C ALA A 60 -35.72 -41.73 17.69
N GLU A 61 -34.48 -42.00 18.14
CA GLU A 61 -34.19 -42.72 19.38
C GLU A 61 -34.63 -41.94 20.62
N LEU A 62 -34.49 -40.61 20.59
CA LEU A 62 -34.93 -39.70 21.65
C LEU A 62 -36.45 -39.44 21.67
N GLY A 63 -37.24 -40.11 20.83
CA GLY A 63 -38.70 -40.01 20.84
C GLY A 63 -39.28 -38.89 19.97
N PHE A 64 -38.47 -38.27 19.11
CA PHE A 64 -38.97 -37.36 18.08
C PHE A 64 -39.50 -38.11 16.85
N ARG A 65 -40.52 -37.54 16.22
CA ARG A 65 -41.09 -38.04 14.97
C ARG A 65 -41.14 -36.92 13.95
N PHE A 66 -40.82 -37.25 12.70
CA PHE A 66 -40.91 -36.29 11.60
C PHE A 66 -42.34 -35.76 11.50
N SER A 67 -42.49 -34.44 11.50
CA SER A 67 -43.78 -33.77 11.35
C SER A 67 -43.95 -33.31 9.90
N HIS A 68 -43.05 -32.46 9.42
CA HIS A 68 -43.12 -31.89 8.07
C HIS A 68 -41.78 -31.22 7.70
N ALA A 69 -41.64 -30.84 6.43
CA ALA A 69 -40.61 -29.90 5.99
C ALA A 69 -41.21 -28.50 5.89
N ALA A 70 -40.40 -27.46 6.08
CA ALA A 70 -40.87 -26.08 6.12
C ALA A 70 -40.19 -25.20 5.06
N ASP A 71 -40.96 -24.28 4.48
CA ASP A 71 -40.45 -23.16 3.69
C ASP A 71 -40.39 -21.91 4.58
N VAL A 72 -39.19 -21.32 4.71
CA VAL A 72 -38.98 -20.05 5.43
C VAL A 72 -38.90 -18.91 4.40
N ILE A 73 -39.86 -18.00 4.45
CA ILE A 73 -40.02 -16.91 3.48
C ILE A 73 -39.84 -15.58 4.20
N ALA A 74 -38.78 -14.87 3.83
CA ALA A 74 -38.50 -13.55 4.37
C ALA A 74 -39.01 -12.46 3.42
N GLU A 75 -39.46 -11.35 3.98
CA GLU A 75 -39.90 -10.16 3.25
C GLU A 75 -38.88 -9.02 3.44
N PRO A 76 -38.33 -8.47 2.33
CA PRO A 76 -38.51 -8.83 0.92
C PRO A 76 -37.84 -10.16 0.57
N LYS A 77 -38.35 -10.77 -0.51
CA LYS A 77 -37.83 -12.04 -1.04
C LYS A 77 -36.33 -11.97 -1.29
N GLY A 78 -35.63 -13.04 -0.90
CA GLY A 78 -34.19 -13.22 -1.10
C GLY A 78 -33.35 -12.95 0.16
N LEU A 79 -33.89 -12.31 1.20
CA LEU A 79 -33.21 -12.17 2.50
C LEU A 79 -33.28 -13.44 3.36
N SER A 80 -34.21 -14.35 3.05
CA SER A 80 -34.33 -15.62 3.75
C SER A 80 -33.14 -16.54 3.47
N PRO A 81 -32.62 -17.28 4.47
CA PRO A 81 -31.73 -18.39 4.19
C PRO A 81 -32.46 -19.42 3.30
N TRP A 82 -31.98 -19.57 2.07
CA TRP A 82 -32.45 -20.57 1.10
C TRP A 82 -31.95 -21.96 1.51
N GLN A 83 -32.48 -22.50 2.61
CA GLN A 83 -32.03 -23.75 3.19
C GLN A 83 -33.19 -24.71 3.48
N PRO A 84 -33.00 -26.02 3.29
CA PRO A 84 -33.99 -27.01 3.68
C PRO A 84 -34.14 -27.03 5.20
N VAL A 85 -35.39 -27.11 5.65
CA VAL A 85 -35.76 -27.22 7.07
C VAL A 85 -36.65 -28.45 7.24
N ARG A 86 -36.34 -29.29 8.22
CA ARG A 86 -37.16 -30.41 8.66
C ARG A 86 -37.53 -30.22 10.13
N VAL A 87 -38.79 -30.48 10.42
CA VAL A 87 -39.38 -30.24 11.74
C VAL A 87 -39.86 -31.57 12.31
N PHE A 88 -39.46 -31.84 13.54
CA PHE A 88 -39.82 -33.06 14.27
C PHE A 88 -40.52 -32.68 15.56
N ARG A 89 -41.53 -33.47 15.95
CA ARG A 89 -42.28 -33.28 17.19
C ARG A 89 -41.93 -34.39 18.16
N HIS A 90 -41.68 -34.05 19.42
CA HIS A 90 -41.47 -35.04 20.47
C HIS A 90 -42.81 -35.70 20.86
N PHE A 91 -42.81 -36.99 21.17
CA PHE A 91 -44.05 -37.72 21.46
C PHE A 91 -44.66 -37.37 22.83
N HIS A 92 -43.83 -37.20 23.87
CA HIS A 92 -44.30 -37.02 25.26
C HIS A 92 -44.20 -35.59 25.80
N PHE A 93 -43.37 -34.75 25.19
CA PHE A 93 -43.03 -33.43 25.73
C PHE A 93 -43.36 -32.38 24.68
N PRO A 94 -43.72 -31.14 25.08
CA PRO A 94 -44.05 -30.06 24.17
C PRO A 94 -42.78 -29.44 23.55
N ILE A 95 -41.98 -30.29 22.87
CA ILE A 95 -40.73 -29.92 22.23
C ILE A 95 -40.85 -30.18 20.73
N VAL A 96 -40.40 -29.21 19.94
CA VAL A 96 -40.19 -29.34 18.51
C VAL A 96 -38.70 -29.22 18.22
N ALA A 97 -38.17 -30.15 17.43
CA ALA A 97 -36.81 -30.07 16.91
C ALA A 97 -36.86 -29.50 15.48
N GLN A 98 -36.14 -28.41 15.25
CA GLN A 98 -35.94 -27.82 13.94
C GLN A 98 -34.51 -28.14 13.47
N LEU A 99 -34.41 -28.98 12.43
CA LEU A 99 -33.16 -29.30 11.76
C LEU A 99 -33.07 -28.51 10.46
N SER A 100 -32.07 -27.64 10.36
CA SER A 100 -31.87 -26.76 9.21
C SER A 100 -30.51 -26.96 8.56
N GLY A 101 -30.47 -26.74 7.24
CA GLY A 101 -29.25 -26.86 6.46
C GLY A 101 -28.16 -25.88 6.91
N PRO A 102 -26.92 -26.06 6.45
CA PRO A 102 -25.84 -25.15 6.76
C PRO A 102 -26.11 -23.75 6.20
N THR A 103 -25.90 -22.72 7.02
CA THR A 103 -26.23 -21.32 6.71
C THR A 103 -25.07 -20.51 6.13
N LEU A 104 -23.83 -20.96 6.39
CA LEU A 104 -22.59 -20.26 6.06
C LEU A 104 -21.76 -21.03 5.03
N PRO A 105 -21.37 -20.42 3.90
CA PRO A 105 -20.47 -21.04 2.92
C PRO A 105 -19.10 -21.44 3.47
N GLU A 106 -18.62 -20.78 4.53
CA GLU A 106 -17.38 -21.09 5.23
C GLU A 106 -17.46 -22.41 6.01
N LEU A 107 -18.67 -22.78 6.43
CA LEU A 107 -18.99 -23.97 7.22
C LEU A 107 -20.07 -24.79 6.49
N PRO A 108 -19.78 -25.27 5.27
CA PRO A 108 -20.81 -25.80 4.41
C PRO A 108 -21.30 -27.19 4.85
N ASN A 109 -20.73 -27.78 5.90
CA ASN A 109 -21.06 -29.13 6.37
C ASN A 109 -21.55 -29.13 7.83
N VAL A 110 -21.97 -27.97 8.35
CA VAL A 110 -22.44 -27.82 9.74
C VAL A 110 -23.96 -27.60 9.73
N PRO A 111 -24.78 -28.64 9.96
CA PRO A 111 -26.22 -28.47 10.12
C PRO A 111 -26.54 -27.80 11.47
N VAL A 112 -27.66 -27.07 11.53
CA VAL A 112 -28.11 -26.41 12.76
C VAL A 112 -29.37 -27.10 13.26
N LEU A 113 -29.26 -27.70 14.44
CA LEU A 113 -30.36 -28.30 15.20
C LEU A 113 -30.74 -27.37 16.35
N THR A 114 -32.01 -26.97 16.37
CA THR A 114 -32.58 -26.18 17.47
C THR A 114 -33.74 -26.95 18.09
N LEU A 115 -33.70 -27.17 19.40
CA LEU A 115 -34.85 -27.68 20.15
C LEU A 115 -35.61 -26.50 20.71
N LEU A 116 -36.94 -26.50 20.55
CA LEU A 116 -37.82 -25.37 20.83
C LEU A 116 -39.00 -25.83 21.68
N ALA A 117 -39.30 -25.08 22.73
CA ALA A 117 -40.53 -25.19 23.50
C ALA A 117 -41.08 -23.78 23.77
N GLU A 118 -42.39 -23.62 23.76
CA GLU A 118 -43.03 -22.31 24.00
C GLU A 118 -43.85 -22.37 25.29
N LEU A 119 -43.67 -21.38 26.15
CA LEU A 119 -44.50 -21.15 27.33
C LEU A 119 -45.88 -20.61 26.92
N LYS A 120 -46.88 -20.75 27.80
CA LYS A 120 -48.25 -20.26 27.55
C LYS A 120 -48.34 -18.75 27.31
N ASP A 121 -47.38 -17.99 27.82
CA ASP A 121 -47.26 -16.53 27.64
C ASP A 121 -46.56 -16.13 26.32
N GLY A 122 -46.08 -17.11 25.54
CA GLY A 122 -45.40 -16.90 24.26
C GLY A 122 -43.87 -16.74 24.34
N LEU A 123 -43.26 -16.87 25.52
CA LEU A 123 -41.80 -16.92 25.64
C LEU A 123 -41.28 -18.23 25.04
N MET A 124 -40.27 -18.15 24.17
CA MET A 124 -39.60 -19.33 23.62
C MET A 124 -38.44 -19.75 24.49
N VAL A 125 -38.24 -21.06 24.59
CA VAL A 125 -37.14 -21.70 25.31
C VAL A 125 -36.42 -22.60 24.32
N ALA A 126 -35.13 -22.34 24.07
CA ALA A 126 -34.41 -23.09 23.04
C ALA A 126 -32.96 -23.40 23.39
N THR A 127 -32.50 -24.55 22.89
CA THR A 127 -31.09 -24.96 22.85
C THR A 127 -30.64 -25.15 21.41
N GLN A 128 -29.34 -24.97 21.14
CA GLN A 128 -28.76 -25.13 19.80
C GLN A 128 -27.52 -26.02 19.81
N ASN A 129 -27.36 -26.89 18.81
CA ASN A 129 -26.13 -27.70 18.70
C ASN A 129 -24.87 -26.84 18.44
N VAL A 130 -25.03 -25.68 17.78
CA VAL A 130 -23.92 -24.77 17.45
C VAL A 130 -24.28 -23.29 17.68
N PRO A 131 -23.32 -22.45 18.14
CA PRO A 131 -23.54 -21.03 18.37
C PRO A 131 -23.65 -20.26 17.04
N MET A 132 -24.88 -20.06 16.56
CA MET A 132 -25.14 -19.43 15.25
C MET A 132 -25.89 -18.09 15.34
N ASN A 133 -26.13 -17.58 16.55
CA ASN A 133 -26.80 -16.30 16.75
C ASN A 133 -25.94 -15.13 16.24
N ILE A 134 -26.51 -14.29 15.38
CA ILE A 134 -25.85 -13.11 14.81
C ILE A 134 -25.95 -11.91 15.75
N PHE A 135 -27.02 -11.85 16.55
CA PHE A 135 -27.28 -10.79 17.53
C PHE A 135 -27.45 -11.37 18.93
N PRO A 136 -27.22 -10.56 19.98
CA PRO A 136 -27.66 -10.90 21.33
C PRO A 136 -29.17 -11.13 21.36
N THR A 137 -29.59 -12.20 22.04
CA THR A 137 -31.00 -12.57 22.21
C THR A 137 -31.64 -11.68 23.27
N ASP A 138 -32.91 -11.29 23.07
CA ASP A 138 -33.69 -10.61 24.10
C ASP A 138 -34.28 -11.66 25.05
N PRO A 139 -33.94 -11.65 26.35
CA PRO A 139 -34.45 -12.63 27.32
C PRO A 139 -35.98 -12.64 27.45
N ARG A 140 -36.67 -11.59 26.99
CA ARG A 140 -38.14 -11.49 26.97
C ARG A 140 -38.78 -12.22 25.78
N VAL A 141 -37.99 -12.59 24.78
CA VAL A 141 -38.45 -13.30 23.58
C VAL A 141 -37.91 -14.72 23.53
N LEU A 142 -36.65 -14.91 23.94
CA LEU A 142 -36.00 -16.21 23.97
C LEU A 142 -35.22 -16.40 25.27
N ARG A 143 -35.54 -17.47 26.01
CA ARG A 143 -34.67 -18.07 27.01
C ARG A 143 -33.68 -18.99 26.32
N ASP A 144 -32.43 -18.55 26.26
CA ASP A 144 -31.33 -19.32 25.69
C ASP A 144 -30.85 -20.38 26.70
N GLY A 145 -31.05 -21.65 26.35
CA GLY A 145 -30.66 -22.82 27.13
C GLY A 145 -29.23 -23.28 26.93
N GLY A 146 -28.46 -22.54 26.14
CA GLY A 146 -27.09 -22.88 25.79
C GLY A 146 -26.95 -23.34 24.35
N ASP A 147 -25.69 -23.40 23.95
CA ASP A 147 -25.26 -23.83 22.63
C ASP A 147 -24.02 -24.73 22.73
N ALA A 148 -23.54 -25.24 21.59
CA ALA A 148 -22.30 -26.00 21.47
C ALA A 148 -22.30 -27.35 22.22
N PHE A 149 -23.41 -28.09 22.13
CA PHE A 149 -23.53 -29.45 22.68
C PHE A 149 -22.75 -30.46 21.84
N ASP A 150 -22.21 -31.48 22.51
CA ASP A 150 -21.35 -32.48 21.88
C ASP A 150 -22.17 -33.56 21.16
N THR A 151 -23.35 -33.91 21.69
CA THR A 151 -24.31 -34.84 21.06
C THR A 151 -25.74 -34.27 21.07
N VAL A 152 -26.62 -34.85 20.24
CA VAL A 152 -28.06 -34.50 20.23
C VAL A 152 -28.71 -34.85 21.57
N LYS A 153 -28.25 -35.93 22.20
CA LYS A 153 -28.72 -36.36 23.52
C LYS A 153 -28.39 -35.34 24.60
N ASP A 154 -27.16 -34.84 24.66
CA ASP A 154 -26.77 -33.82 25.66
C ASP A 154 -27.59 -32.53 25.50
N GLN A 155 -27.83 -32.12 24.24
CA GLN A 155 -28.70 -30.98 23.93
C GLN A 155 -30.13 -31.21 24.42
N TYR A 156 -30.66 -32.41 24.20
CA TYR A 156 -32.01 -32.78 24.63
C TYR A 156 -32.17 -32.82 26.15
N GLU A 157 -31.19 -33.39 26.86
CA GLU A 157 -31.17 -33.38 28.32
C GLU A 157 -31.13 -31.96 28.88
N ALA A 158 -30.27 -31.09 28.32
CA ALA A 158 -30.21 -29.68 28.69
C ALA A 158 -31.53 -28.94 28.41
N GLN A 159 -32.21 -29.24 27.29
CA GLN A 159 -33.52 -28.69 26.99
C GLN A 159 -34.56 -29.11 28.05
N LEU A 160 -34.57 -30.37 28.46
CA LEU A 160 -35.47 -30.86 29.50
C LEU A 160 -35.20 -30.22 30.85
N ASP A 161 -33.94 -30.08 31.25
CA ASP A 161 -33.56 -29.44 32.51
C ASP A 161 -34.01 -27.99 32.55
N LEU A 162 -33.87 -27.27 31.43
CA LEU A 162 -34.37 -25.90 31.32
C LEU A 162 -35.89 -25.82 31.39
N MET A 163 -36.61 -26.74 30.73
CA MET A 163 -38.07 -26.79 30.83
C MET A 163 -38.54 -27.15 32.24
N ARG A 164 -37.81 -28.01 32.96
CA ARG A 164 -38.09 -28.29 34.38
C ARG A 164 -37.89 -27.06 35.25
N ALA A 165 -36.85 -26.27 34.99
CA ALA A 165 -36.57 -25.03 35.72
C ALA A 165 -37.64 -23.94 35.50
N GLU A 166 -38.21 -23.85 34.30
CA GLU A 166 -39.30 -22.91 33.97
C GLU A 166 -40.70 -23.43 34.38
N GLY A 167 -40.83 -24.72 34.69
CA GLY A 167 -42.10 -25.36 35.04
C GLY A 167 -42.73 -26.12 33.87
N MET A 168 -42.60 -27.45 33.86
CA MET A 168 -43.05 -28.31 32.74
C MET A 168 -44.52 -28.14 32.35
N GLN A 169 -45.40 -27.77 33.30
CA GLN A 169 -46.83 -27.62 33.07
C GLN A 169 -47.20 -26.31 32.35
N ASP A 170 -46.27 -25.36 32.29
CA ASP A 170 -46.48 -24.03 31.70
C ASP A 170 -46.14 -23.97 30.22
N PHE A 171 -45.62 -25.07 29.68
CA PHE A 171 -45.37 -25.22 28.25
C PHE A 171 -46.65 -25.57 27.49
N ARG A 172 -46.84 -24.90 26.36
CA ARG A 172 -47.96 -25.12 25.45
C ARG A 172 -47.66 -26.26 24.49
N PRO A 173 -48.49 -27.31 24.41
CA PRO A 173 -48.36 -28.37 23.42
C PRO A 173 -48.31 -27.83 21.98
N TRP A 174 -47.54 -28.49 21.13
CA TRP A 174 -47.45 -28.17 19.70
C TRP A 174 -48.59 -28.84 18.92
N GLY A 175 -49.34 -28.05 18.15
CA GLY A 175 -50.46 -28.54 17.34
C GLY A 175 -50.02 -29.24 16.05
N ASP A 176 -50.85 -29.07 15.03
CA ASP A 176 -50.58 -29.58 13.67
C ASP A 176 -49.49 -28.75 12.97
N PRO A 177 -48.93 -29.23 11.84
CA PRO A 177 -47.88 -28.53 11.10
C PRO A 177 -48.14 -27.03 10.85
N GLU A 178 -49.39 -26.65 10.57
CA GLU A 178 -49.77 -25.25 10.35
C GLU A 178 -49.69 -24.40 11.63
N ASP A 179 -50.11 -24.95 12.79
CA ASP A 179 -49.97 -24.29 14.10
C ASP A 179 -48.50 -24.11 14.46
N ILE A 180 -47.67 -25.15 14.25
CA ILE A 180 -46.24 -25.12 14.54
C ILE A 180 -45.58 -23.97 13.77
N GLU A 181 -45.75 -23.91 12.45
CA GLU A 181 -45.09 -22.89 11.63
C GLU A 181 -45.66 -21.48 11.86
N ALA A 182 -46.95 -21.35 12.15
CA ALA A 182 -47.55 -20.06 12.52
C ALA A 182 -46.95 -19.50 13.82
N ARG A 183 -46.75 -20.36 14.83
CA ARG A 183 -46.13 -19.99 16.11
C ARG A 183 -44.65 -19.65 15.95
N LEU A 184 -43.91 -20.44 15.16
CA LEU A 184 -42.50 -20.15 14.84
C LEU A 184 -42.34 -18.84 14.06
N SER A 185 -43.25 -18.55 13.12
CA SER A 185 -43.28 -17.27 12.40
C SER A 185 -43.57 -16.10 13.35
N ALA A 186 -44.52 -16.25 14.27
CA ALA A 186 -44.79 -15.22 15.28
C ALA A 186 -43.60 -14.98 16.22
N TYR A 187 -42.86 -16.03 16.59
CA TYR A 187 -41.63 -15.92 17.36
C TYR A 187 -40.52 -15.17 16.60
N GLU A 188 -40.32 -15.47 15.32
CA GLU A 188 -39.33 -14.78 14.49
C GLU A 188 -39.66 -13.29 14.33
N ASP A 189 -40.94 -12.95 14.13
CA ASP A 189 -41.41 -11.56 14.06
C ASP A 189 -41.18 -10.83 15.40
N ARG A 190 -41.47 -11.46 16.56
CA ARG A 190 -41.14 -10.89 17.88
C ARG A 190 -39.63 -10.67 18.06
N SER A 191 -38.81 -11.60 17.57
CA SER A 191 -37.36 -11.51 17.66
C SER A 191 -36.82 -10.33 16.86
N LEU A 192 -37.31 -10.12 15.63
CA LEU A 192 -36.96 -8.95 14.81
C LEU A 192 -37.39 -7.63 15.47
N GLN A 193 -38.60 -7.57 16.03
CA GLN A 193 -39.08 -6.38 16.74
C GLN A 193 -38.24 -6.06 17.98
N ALA A 194 -37.79 -7.08 18.73
CA ALA A 194 -36.90 -6.90 19.86
C ALA A 194 -35.55 -6.30 19.45
N LEU A 195 -34.98 -6.72 18.30
CA LEU A 195 -33.75 -6.13 17.77
C LEU A 195 -33.90 -4.64 17.43
N VAL A 196 -35.05 -4.25 16.86
CA VAL A 196 -35.37 -2.85 16.57
C VAL A 196 -35.53 -2.07 17.87
N LYS A 197 -36.28 -2.59 18.84
CA LYS A 197 -36.52 -1.95 20.14
C LYS A 197 -35.25 -1.77 20.96
N ALA A 198 -34.32 -2.73 20.91
CA ALA A 198 -33.00 -2.64 21.54
C ALA A 198 -32.02 -1.70 20.80
N GLY A 199 -32.43 -1.17 19.63
CA GLY A 199 -31.64 -0.25 18.82
C GLY A 199 -30.45 -0.91 18.13
N TRP A 200 -30.52 -2.22 17.86
CA TRP A 200 -29.54 -2.93 17.02
C TRP A 200 -29.78 -2.65 15.54
N CYS A 201 -31.05 -2.60 15.15
CA CYS A 201 -31.47 -2.39 13.77
C CYS A 201 -32.51 -1.27 13.68
N GLU A 202 -32.63 -0.68 12.49
CA GLU A 202 -33.65 0.31 12.17
C GLU A 202 -34.22 0.06 10.76
N PRO A 203 -35.49 0.44 10.49
CA PRO A 203 -36.08 0.28 9.16
C PRO A 203 -35.39 1.13 8.09
N GLU A 204 -35.14 0.54 6.91
CA GLU A 204 -34.61 1.20 5.72
C GLU A 204 -35.30 0.62 4.46
N GLY A 205 -36.29 1.36 3.95
CA GLY A 205 -37.16 0.87 2.88
C GLY A 205 -37.88 -0.41 3.32
N ASP A 206 -37.76 -1.46 2.51
CA ASP A 206 -38.39 -2.76 2.79
C ASP A 206 -37.53 -3.67 3.68
N SER A 207 -36.43 -3.22 4.28
CA SER A 207 -35.54 -4.08 5.07
C SER A 207 -35.12 -3.42 6.38
N LEU A 208 -34.56 -4.21 7.31
CA LEU A 208 -33.93 -3.70 8.51
C LEU A 208 -32.42 -3.58 8.28
N ARG A 209 -31.86 -2.40 8.56
CA ARG A 209 -30.41 -2.16 8.54
C ARG A 209 -29.84 -2.15 9.95
N ILE A 210 -28.59 -2.58 10.08
CA ILE A 210 -27.84 -2.44 11.35
C ILE A 210 -27.51 -0.96 11.56
N VAL A 211 -27.74 -0.47 12.78
CA VAL A 211 -27.42 0.92 13.14
C VAL A 211 -25.89 1.09 13.18
N PRO A 212 -25.28 2.03 12.43
CA PRO A 212 -23.82 2.16 12.32
C PRO A 212 -23.07 2.26 13.66
N ARG A 213 -23.65 2.97 14.64
CA ARG A 213 -23.05 3.12 15.99
C ARG A 213 -22.95 1.81 16.77
N ARG A 214 -23.72 0.79 16.41
CA ARG A 214 -23.70 -0.55 17.05
C ARG A 214 -22.72 -1.51 16.38
N LEU A 215 -22.13 -1.16 15.23
CA LEU A 215 -21.19 -2.04 14.51
C LEU A 215 -20.01 -2.51 15.38
N PRO A 216 -19.37 -1.68 16.22
CA PRO A 216 -18.28 -2.15 17.08
C PRO A 216 -18.75 -3.20 18.11
N ALA A 217 -19.90 -2.96 18.75
CA ALA A 217 -20.47 -3.90 19.72
C ALA A 217 -20.90 -5.22 19.06
N LEU A 218 -21.49 -5.14 17.86
CA LEU A 218 -21.85 -6.31 17.07
C LEU A 218 -20.61 -7.10 16.63
N ALA A 219 -19.56 -6.43 16.16
CA ALA A 219 -18.31 -7.07 15.79
C ALA A 219 -17.66 -7.80 16.98
N GLN A 220 -17.67 -7.20 18.16
CA GLN A 220 -17.21 -7.84 19.40
C GLN A 220 -18.06 -9.07 19.76
N PHE A 221 -19.39 -8.96 19.67
CA PHE A 221 -20.30 -10.09 19.90
C PHE A 221 -20.01 -11.24 18.94
N LEU A 222 -19.94 -10.97 17.63
CA LEU A 222 -19.64 -11.96 16.61
C LEU A 222 -18.25 -12.58 16.79
N ALA A 223 -17.24 -11.81 17.19
CA ALA A 223 -15.91 -12.35 17.48
C ALA A 223 -15.95 -13.37 18.64
N ARG A 224 -16.76 -13.11 19.68
CA ARG A 224 -16.98 -14.08 20.78
C ARG A 224 -17.73 -15.32 20.28
N GLN A 225 -18.79 -15.14 19.48
CA GLN A 225 -19.55 -16.26 18.91
C GLN A 225 -18.67 -17.14 18.01
N ILE A 226 -17.86 -16.54 17.13
CA ILE A 226 -16.90 -17.26 16.30
C ILE A 226 -15.89 -18.03 17.17
N LYS A 227 -15.39 -17.44 18.26
CA LYS A 227 -14.48 -18.14 19.18
C LYS A 227 -15.15 -19.36 19.81
N ARG A 228 -16.40 -19.25 20.25
CA ARG A 228 -17.20 -20.36 20.78
C ARG A 228 -17.44 -21.43 19.72
N LEU A 229 -17.82 -21.02 18.50
CA LEU A 229 -18.03 -21.91 17.37
C LEU A 229 -16.77 -22.70 17.02
N VAL A 230 -15.62 -22.03 16.93
CA VAL A 230 -14.33 -22.69 16.68
C VAL A 230 -13.99 -23.66 17.81
N ALA A 231 -14.27 -23.32 19.07
CA ALA A 231 -14.06 -24.23 20.19
C ALA A 231 -14.97 -25.46 20.11
N ALA A 232 -16.26 -25.28 19.77
CA ALA A 232 -17.20 -26.37 19.57
C ALA A 232 -16.76 -27.31 18.43
N LEU A 233 -16.40 -26.72 17.28
CA LEU A 233 -15.93 -27.48 16.12
C LEU A 233 -14.63 -28.25 16.40
N LYS A 234 -13.73 -27.73 17.24
CA LYS A 234 -12.49 -28.43 17.62
C LYS A 234 -12.72 -29.71 18.42
N LYS A 235 -13.88 -29.87 19.06
CA LYS A 235 -14.25 -31.11 19.73
C LYS A 235 -14.69 -32.20 18.76
N ALA A 236 -15.09 -31.84 17.54
CA ALA A 236 -15.46 -32.81 16.53
C ALA A 236 -14.27 -33.70 16.16
N ALA A 237 -14.53 -34.98 15.86
CA ALA A 237 -13.50 -35.92 15.44
C ALA A 237 -12.69 -35.37 14.25
N PRO A 238 -11.35 -35.53 14.21
CA PRO A 238 -10.50 -34.93 13.17
C PRO A 238 -10.89 -35.31 11.73
N GLU A 239 -11.48 -36.49 11.54
CA GLU A 239 -11.91 -37.00 10.23
C GLU A 239 -13.33 -36.58 9.84
N SER A 240 -14.06 -35.90 10.74
CA SER A 240 -15.44 -35.52 10.56
C SER A 240 -15.64 -34.62 9.33
N ASN A 241 -16.74 -34.85 8.62
CA ASN A 241 -17.15 -34.02 7.48
C ASN A 241 -17.41 -32.56 7.89
N VAL A 242 -17.77 -32.32 9.15
CA VAL A 242 -18.07 -31.00 9.72
C VAL A 242 -16.86 -30.05 9.62
N LEU A 243 -15.64 -30.58 9.68
CA LEU A 243 -14.39 -29.80 9.58
C LEU A 243 -13.98 -29.50 8.12
N LYS A 244 -14.60 -30.16 7.13
CA LYS A 244 -14.26 -29.95 5.73
C LYS A 244 -14.84 -28.62 5.25
N THR A 245 -14.01 -27.79 4.62
CA THR A 245 -14.42 -26.52 4.00
C THR A 245 -14.94 -26.68 2.58
N SER A 246 -14.85 -27.90 2.02
CA SER A 246 -15.41 -28.28 0.72
C SER A 246 -16.80 -28.89 0.88
N ALA A 247 -17.65 -28.73 -0.13
CA ALA A 247 -18.97 -29.33 -0.18
C ALA A 247 -19.16 -30.25 -1.40
N PRO A 248 -20.07 -31.25 -1.35
CA PRO A 248 -20.54 -31.99 -2.51
C PRO A 248 -21.19 -31.08 -3.57
N LEU A 249 -21.37 -31.60 -4.78
CA LEU A 249 -21.89 -30.83 -5.93
C LEU A 249 -23.25 -30.18 -5.65
N GLU A 250 -24.25 -30.94 -5.18
CA GLU A 250 -25.60 -30.40 -4.95
C GLU A 250 -25.63 -29.32 -3.87
N ARG A 251 -24.82 -29.49 -2.81
CA ARG A 251 -24.68 -28.49 -1.75
C ARG A 251 -23.95 -27.24 -2.24
N SER A 252 -22.92 -27.42 -3.08
CA SER A 252 -22.23 -26.30 -3.72
C SER A 252 -23.17 -25.50 -4.60
N LEU A 253 -24.05 -26.17 -5.36
CA LEU A 253 -25.09 -25.52 -6.16
C LEU A 253 -26.14 -24.81 -5.30
N MET A 254 -26.57 -25.43 -4.19
CA MET A 254 -27.49 -24.81 -3.23
C MET A 254 -26.92 -23.48 -2.73
N PHE A 255 -25.69 -23.46 -2.21
CA PHE A 255 -25.04 -22.23 -1.75
C PHE A 255 -24.84 -21.21 -2.87
N PHE A 256 -24.44 -21.67 -4.06
CA PHE A 256 -24.25 -20.79 -5.21
C PHE A 256 -25.54 -20.08 -5.64
N VAL A 257 -26.66 -20.80 -5.68
CA VAL A 257 -27.97 -20.22 -5.99
C VAL A 257 -28.43 -19.31 -4.84
N ALA A 258 -28.32 -19.76 -3.59
CA ALA A 258 -28.74 -19.01 -2.41
C ALA A 258 -28.01 -17.67 -2.29
N THR A 259 -26.68 -17.66 -2.46
CA THR A 259 -25.86 -16.43 -2.38
C THR A 259 -26.14 -15.45 -3.51
N ARG A 260 -26.52 -15.92 -4.71
CA ARG A 260 -26.94 -15.06 -5.82
C ARG A 260 -28.37 -14.55 -5.70
N ALA A 261 -29.24 -15.27 -5.00
CA ALA A 261 -30.60 -14.84 -4.72
C ALA A 261 -30.64 -13.73 -3.65
N ARG A 262 -29.62 -13.64 -2.79
CA ARG A 262 -29.53 -12.61 -1.76
C ARG A 262 -29.40 -11.21 -2.37
N PRO A 263 -30.31 -10.28 -2.03
CA PRO A 263 -30.14 -8.88 -2.35
C PRO A 263 -28.81 -8.39 -1.79
N ARG A 264 -28.00 -7.78 -2.64
CA ARG A 264 -26.75 -7.19 -2.21
C ARG A 264 -26.98 -5.71 -1.92
N HIS A 265 -26.58 -5.28 -0.73
CA HIS A 265 -26.73 -3.90 -0.27
C HIS A 265 -25.38 -3.21 -0.13
N SER A 266 -25.39 -1.88 -0.13
CA SER A 266 -24.22 -1.09 0.22
C SER A 266 -24.23 -0.76 1.71
N PRO A 267 -23.05 -0.67 2.35
CA PRO A 267 -22.89 0.04 3.61
C PRO A 267 -23.56 1.43 3.57
N PRO A 268 -24.05 1.95 4.70
CA PRO A 268 -24.54 3.32 4.78
C PRO A 268 -23.48 4.34 4.35
N PRO A 269 -23.85 5.48 3.74
CA PRO A 269 -22.90 6.49 3.26
C PRO A 269 -21.90 6.95 4.32
N VAL A 270 -22.35 7.12 5.58
CA VAL A 270 -21.49 7.47 6.72
C VAL A 270 -20.35 6.46 6.85
N VAL A 271 -20.63 5.16 6.83
CA VAL A 271 -19.61 4.11 6.93
C VAL A 271 -18.66 4.15 5.74
N GLN A 272 -19.17 4.34 4.53
CA GLN A 272 -18.33 4.42 3.32
C GLN A 272 -17.34 5.59 3.39
N TRP A 273 -17.83 6.80 3.69
CA TRP A 273 -16.99 8.00 3.77
C TRP A 273 -16.03 7.95 4.96
N THR A 274 -16.45 7.39 6.10
CA THR A 274 -15.54 7.16 7.23
C THR A 274 -14.42 6.19 6.85
N LEU A 275 -14.73 5.06 6.21
CA LEU A 275 -13.70 4.12 5.75
C LEU A 275 -12.76 4.76 4.73
N TYR A 276 -13.29 5.51 3.77
CA TYR A 276 -12.50 6.26 2.80
C TYR A 276 -11.55 7.25 3.52
N ALA A 277 -12.07 8.09 4.41
CA ALA A 277 -11.29 9.08 5.14
C ALA A 277 -10.19 8.45 6.01
N LEU A 278 -10.52 7.38 6.75
CA LEU A 278 -9.53 6.64 7.55
C LEU A 278 -8.44 6.02 6.66
N SER A 279 -8.84 5.48 5.51
CA SER A 279 -7.92 4.85 4.57
C SER A 279 -7.01 5.88 3.88
N ALA A 280 -7.52 7.08 3.56
CA ALA A 280 -6.75 8.20 3.03
C ALA A 280 -5.80 8.80 4.07
N ALA A 281 -6.23 8.94 5.32
CA ALA A 281 -5.37 9.36 6.42
C ALA A 281 -4.22 8.36 6.66
N LEU A 282 -4.52 7.06 6.61
CA LEU A 282 -3.49 6.03 6.72
C LEU A 282 -2.53 6.04 5.53
N PHE A 283 -3.04 6.21 4.31
CA PHE A 283 -2.21 6.40 3.12
C PHE A 283 -1.24 7.56 3.33
N LEU A 284 -1.73 8.70 3.83
CA LEU A 284 -0.90 9.87 4.07
C LEU A 284 0.16 9.63 5.15
N VAL A 285 -0.21 9.01 6.27
CA VAL A 285 0.73 8.72 7.37
C VAL A 285 1.83 7.76 6.91
N LEU A 286 1.46 6.64 6.29
CA LEU A 286 2.45 5.67 5.81
C LEU A 286 3.26 6.25 4.64
N GLY A 287 2.60 6.97 3.74
CA GLY A 287 3.24 7.65 2.61
C GLY A 287 4.25 8.69 3.08
N GLY A 288 3.91 9.53 4.06
CA GLY A 288 4.83 10.54 4.59
C GLY A 288 6.05 9.94 5.29
N LEU A 289 5.88 8.81 5.97
CA LEU A 289 6.98 8.06 6.59
C LEU A 289 7.89 7.35 5.58
N VAL A 290 7.39 7.02 4.39
CA VAL A 290 8.11 6.24 3.36
C VAL A 290 8.66 7.13 2.24
N LEU A 291 7.89 8.10 1.77
CA LEU A 291 8.10 8.81 0.50
C LEU A 291 8.26 10.34 0.66
N ASP A 292 8.38 10.85 1.90
CA ASP A 292 8.23 12.27 2.27
C ASP A 292 6.77 12.78 2.30
N TRP A 293 6.48 13.69 3.25
CA TRP A 293 5.14 14.22 3.49
C TRP A 293 4.60 15.04 2.31
N ARG A 294 5.45 15.84 1.66
CA ARG A 294 5.05 16.67 0.52
C ARG A 294 4.69 15.79 -0.67
N PHE A 295 5.53 14.81 -0.98
CA PHE A 295 5.26 13.87 -2.08
C PHE A 295 4.03 13.00 -1.80
N ALA A 296 3.88 12.50 -0.57
CA ALA A 296 2.71 11.70 -0.17
C ALA A 296 1.39 12.47 -0.32
N TRP A 297 1.37 13.77 0.03
CA TRP A 297 0.21 14.63 -0.19
C TRP A 297 -0.12 14.80 -1.68
N MET A 298 0.88 15.10 -2.51
CA MET A 298 0.67 15.23 -3.96
C MET A 298 0.15 13.92 -4.55
N LEU A 299 0.75 12.79 -4.19
CA LEU A 299 0.33 11.48 -4.65
C LEU A 299 -1.10 11.14 -4.20
N LEU A 300 -1.48 11.47 -2.97
CA LEU A 300 -2.86 11.31 -2.48
C LEU A 300 -3.86 12.09 -3.34
N VAL A 301 -3.55 13.35 -3.68
CA VAL A 301 -4.41 14.19 -4.54
C VAL A 301 -4.57 13.58 -5.93
N VAL A 302 -3.47 13.14 -6.54
CA VAL A 302 -3.50 12.53 -7.88
C VAL A 302 -4.34 11.25 -7.89
N ILE A 303 -4.13 10.36 -6.91
CA ILE A 303 -4.89 9.11 -6.81
C ILE A 303 -6.37 9.39 -6.49
N ALA A 304 -6.66 10.34 -5.59
CA ALA A 304 -8.04 10.71 -5.28
C ALA A 304 -8.78 11.27 -6.51
N LEU A 305 -8.12 12.10 -7.32
CA LEU A 305 -8.68 12.62 -8.57
C LEU A 305 -8.94 11.50 -9.58
N HIS A 306 -7.98 10.58 -9.72
CA HIS A 306 -8.10 9.39 -10.57
C HIS A 306 -9.31 8.52 -10.16
N GLU A 307 -9.42 8.13 -8.89
CA GLU A 307 -10.55 7.33 -8.40
C GLU A 307 -11.88 8.06 -8.49
N ALA A 308 -11.89 9.38 -8.26
CA ALA A 308 -13.09 10.19 -8.42
C ALA A 308 -13.60 10.11 -9.87
N GLY A 309 -12.70 10.05 -10.87
CA GLY A 309 -13.04 9.81 -12.26
C GLY A 309 -13.81 8.50 -12.48
N HIS A 310 -13.30 7.38 -11.96
CA HIS A 310 -14.00 6.09 -12.00
C HIS A 310 -15.36 6.15 -11.28
N TYR A 311 -15.38 6.72 -10.08
CA TYR A 311 -16.58 6.85 -9.26
C TYR A 311 -17.70 7.63 -9.97
N LEU A 312 -17.35 8.79 -10.54
CA LEU A 312 -18.29 9.64 -11.27
C LEU A 312 -18.80 8.94 -12.54
N ALA A 313 -17.92 8.29 -13.30
CA ALA A 313 -18.32 7.54 -14.50
C ALA A 313 -19.25 6.36 -14.15
N MET A 314 -18.94 5.60 -13.11
CA MET A 314 -19.81 4.53 -12.63
C MET A 314 -21.19 5.05 -12.23
N ARG A 315 -21.26 6.16 -11.48
CA ARG A 315 -22.52 6.80 -11.09
C ARG A 315 -23.32 7.27 -12.32
N ALA A 316 -22.66 7.93 -13.27
CA ALA A 316 -23.29 8.45 -14.49
C ALA A 316 -23.83 7.32 -15.39
N LEU A 317 -23.15 6.17 -15.43
CA LEU A 317 -23.55 4.99 -16.21
C LEU A 317 -24.55 4.07 -15.47
N GLY A 318 -25.03 4.48 -14.29
CA GLY A 318 -26.06 3.76 -13.54
C GLY A 318 -25.55 2.50 -12.82
N TYR A 319 -24.25 2.44 -12.51
CA TYR A 319 -23.73 1.40 -11.62
C TYR A 319 -24.38 1.57 -10.25
N ARG A 320 -24.69 0.43 -9.62
CA ARG A 320 -25.24 0.40 -8.27
C ARG A 320 -24.11 0.18 -7.28
N ARG A 321 -24.29 0.66 -6.05
CA ARG A 321 -23.40 0.34 -4.92
C ARG A 321 -21.94 0.75 -5.17
N VAL A 322 -21.78 1.93 -5.78
CA VAL A 322 -20.48 2.52 -6.10
C VAL A 322 -19.83 3.05 -4.83
N GLN A 323 -18.58 2.69 -4.58
CA GLN A 323 -17.80 3.05 -3.40
C GLN A 323 -16.34 3.31 -3.78
N MET A 324 -15.63 4.04 -2.93
CA MET A 324 -14.20 4.29 -3.05
C MET A 324 -13.50 3.96 -1.73
N LEU A 325 -12.29 3.40 -1.82
CA LEU A 325 -11.37 3.19 -0.71
C LEU A 325 -9.97 3.57 -1.16
N MET A 326 -9.14 4.05 -0.24
CA MET A 326 -7.74 4.37 -0.51
C MET A 326 -6.86 3.28 0.12
N LEU A 327 -6.23 2.44 -0.68
CA LEU A 327 -5.27 1.45 -0.18
C LEU A 327 -3.89 2.10 -0.02
N PRO A 328 -3.32 2.12 1.21
CA PRO A 328 -2.01 2.71 1.44
C PRO A 328 -0.96 2.10 0.49
N LEU A 329 -0.12 2.93 -0.11
CA LEU A 329 1.01 2.55 -0.98
C LEU A 329 0.69 1.73 -2.25
N ILE A 330 -0.56 1.25 -2.41
CA ILE A 330 -1.02 0.50 -3.59
C ILE A 330 -1.77 1.42 -4.53
N GLY A 331 -2.63 2.30 -3.99
CA GLY A 331 -3.46 3.20 -4.79
C GLY A 331 -4.90 3.26 -4.28
N GLY A 332 -5.77 3.85 -5.07
CA GLY A 332 -7.20 3.85 -4.78
C GLY A 332 -7.88 2.61 -5.34
N VAL A 333 -9.09 2.32 -4.85
CA VAL A 333 -9.97 1.33 -5.45
C VAL A 333 -11.39 1.86 -5.43
N ALA A 334 -11.90 2.19 -6.61
CA ALA A 334 -13.31 2.39 -6.85
C ALA A 334 -13.95 1.08 -7.35
N PHE A 335 -15.05 0.67 -6.73
CA PHE A 335 -15.80 -0.51 -7.15
C PHE A 335 -17.29 -0.22 -7.15
N GLY A 336 -17.99 -0.83 -8.10
CA GLY A 336 -19.44 -0.73 -8.26
C GLY A 336 -19.97 -1.94 -9.02
N GLU A 337 -21.27 -2.19 -8.88
CA GLU A 337 -21.92 -3.30 -9.57
C GLU A 337 -22.71 -2.83 -10.78
N GLU A 338 -22.31 -3.33 -11.95
CA GLU A 338 -22.97 -3.05 -13.21
C GLU A 338 -24.27 -3.87 -13.34
N SER A 339 -25.37 -3.20 -13.71
CA SER A 339 -26.65 -3.86 -13.91
C SER A 339 -26.74 -4.62 -15.25
N LYS A 340 -26.02 -4.13 -16.28
CA LYS A 340 -25.96 -4.73 -17.62
C LYS A 340 -24.53 -4.61 -18.17
N PRO A 341 -23.73 -5.69 -18.22
CA PRO A 341 -22.34 -5.61 -18.66
C PRO A 341 -22.23 -5.19 -20.12
N LYS A 342 -21.80 -3.94 -20.37
CA LYS A 342 -21.51 -3.43 -21.71
C LYS A 342 -20.03 -3.09 -21.86
N ALA A 343 -19.41 -3.56 -22.94
CA ALA A 343 -18.00 -3.31 -23.18
C ALA A 343 -17.66 -1.81 -23.26
N LEU A 344 -18.51 -1.00 -23.89
CA LEU A 344 -18.30 0.44 -23.96
C LEU A 344 -18.33 1.12 -22.59
N HIS A 345 -19.23 0.72 -21.69
CA HIS A 345 -19.28 1.28 -20.33
C HIS A 345 -17.98 1.00 -19.59
N ARG A 346 -17.43 -0.21 -19.74
CA ARG A 346 -16.14 -0.57 -19.14
C ARG A 346 -15.00 0.30 -19.67
N ILE A 347 -14.92 0.52 -20.98
CA ILE A 347 -13.91 1.44 -21.56
C ILE A 347 -14.07 2.85 -20.99
N ILE A 348 -15.30 3.38 -20.94
CA ILE A 348 -15.56 4.72 -20.40
C ILE A 348 -15.13 4.81 -18.94
N VAL A 349 -15.53 3.85 -18.09
CA VAL A 349 -15.15 3.83 -16.67
C VAL A 349 -13.63 3.74 -16.53
N SER A 350 -12.98 2.83 -17.25
CA SER A 350 -11.52 2.63 -17.17
C SER A 350 -10.72 3.83 -17.68
N LEU A 351 -11.22 4.59 -18.66
CA LEU A 351 -10.56 5.82 -19.12
C LEU A 351 -10.89 7.04 -18.27
N ALA A 352 -12.03 7.04 -17.56
CA ALA A 352 -12.46 8.18 -16.75
C ALA A 352 -11.55 8.47 -15.55
N GLY A 353 -10.79 7.48 -15.06
CA GLY A 353 -9.75 7.70 -14.05
C GLY A 353 -8.49 8.38 -14.61
N PRO A 354 -7.81 7.80 -15.63
CA PRO A 354 -6.56 8.33 -16.15
C PRO A 354 -6.70 9.64 -16.93
N LEU A 355 -7.79 9.83 -17.70
CA LEU A 355 -7.91 10.98 -18.60
C LEU A 355 -7.85 12.35 -17.91
N PRO A 356 -8.59 12.62 -16.80
CA PRO A 356 -8.51 13.91 -16.12
C PRO A 356 -7.11 14.25 -15.64
N GLY A 357 -6.38 13.27 -15.09
CA GLY A 357 -5.02 13.46 -14.62
C GLY A 357 -4.03 13.66 -15.76
N LEU A 358 -4.19 12.97 -16.90
CA LEU A 358 -3.36 13.22 -18.08
C LEU A 358 -3.52 14.64 -18.62
N LEU A 359 -4.77 15.10 -18.75
CA LEU A 359 -5.07 16.44 -19.26
C LEU A 359 -4.58 17.55 -18.31
N LEU A 360 -4.85 17.41 -17.01
CA LEU A 360 -4.45 18.38 -16.02
C LEU A 360 -2.93 18.41 -15.82
N GLY A 361 -2.28 17.23 -15.81
CA GLY A 361 -0.82 17.12 -15.73
C GLY A 361 -0.13 17.79 -16.91
N ALA A 362 -0.62 17.54 -18.13
CA ALA A 362 -0.10 18.21 -19.33
C ALA A 362 -0.31 19.73 -19.28
N ALA A 363 -1.48 20.20 -18.81
CA ALA A 363 -1.76 21.62 -18.68
C ALA A 363 -0.85 22.31 -17.64
N LEU A 364 -0.59 21.67 -16.50
CA LEU A 364 0.30 22.19 -15.46
C LEU A 364 1.75 22.31 -15.97
N LEU A 365 2.21 21.35 -16.77
CA LEU A 365 3.57 21.37 -17.33
C LEU A 365 3.71 22.35 -18.50
N ALA A 366 2.64 22.58 -19.25
CA ALA A 366 2.62 23.61 -20.30
C ALA A 366 2.58 25.04 -19.72
N TRP A 367 2.26 25.19 -18.44
CA TRP A 367 2.22 26.49 -17.77
C TRP A 367 3.64 26.95 -17.39
N GLN A 368 4.21 27.83 -18.22
CA GLN A 368 5.59 28.34 -18.07
C GLN A 368 5.91 28.99 -16.71
N SER A 369 4.90 29.52 -16.02
CA SER A 369 5.04 30.17 -14.70
C SER A 369 4.67 29.25 -13.53
N ALA A 370 4.52 27.94 -13.75
CA ALA A 370 4.23 26.99 -12.69
C ALA A 370 5.36 26.97 -11.66
N SER A 371 4.99 26.96 -10.37
CA SER A 371 5.97 26.73 -9.31
C SER A 371 6.57 25.32 -9.44
N PRO A 372 7.77 25.07 -8.88
CA PRO A 372 8.38 23.74 -8.89
C PRO A 372 7.46 22.65 -8.32
N ASP A 373 6.65 22.98 -7.31
CA ASP A 373 5.68 22.06 -6.72
C ASP A 373 4.51 21.74 -7.67
N LEU A 374 4.02 22.72 -8.44
CA LEU A 374 2.98 22.49 -9.46
C LEU A 374 3.52 21.70 -10.66
N ALA A 375 4.77 21.95 -11.06
CA ALA A 375 5.42 21.14 -12.08
C ALA A 375 5.62 19.70 -11.60
N MET A 376 6.06 19.49 -10.36
CA MET A 376 6.15 18.16 -9.74
C MET A 376 4.79 17.45 -9.68
N LEU A 377 3.73 18.16 -9.27
CA LEU A 377 2.37 17.63 -9.29
C LEU A 377 1.93 17.23 -10.71
N GLY A 378 2.22 18.07 -11.71
CA GLY A 378 1.94 17.78 -13.11
C GLY A 378 2.63 16.51 -13.61
N TRP A 379 3.89 16.29 -13.20
CA TRP A 379 4.62 15.06 -13.49
C TRP A 379 4.01 13.84 -12.81
N ILE A 380 3.68 13.92 -11.53
CA ILE A 380 3.04 12.81 -10.80
C ILE A 380 1.70 12.47 -11.48
N MET A 381 0.92 13.47 -11.87
CA MET A 381 -0.31 13.26 -12.64
C MET A 381 -0.06 12.52 -13.96
N LEU A 382 0.91 12.95 -14.77
CA LEU A 382 1.19 12.24 -16.02
C LEU A 382 1.65 10.80 -15.78
N LEU A 383 2.62 10.60 -14.88
CA LEU A 383 3.23 9.29 -14.64
C LEU A 383 2.24 8.27 -14.07
N VAL A 384 1.48 8.65 -13.03
CA VAL A 384 0.51 7.74 -12.38
C VAL A 384 -0.60 7.34 -13.36
N ASN A 385 -1.11 8.30 -14.14
CA ASN A 385 -2.22 8.02 -15.06
C ASN A 385 -1.74 7.30 -16.33
N ALA A 386 -0.54 7.59 -16.83
CA ALA A 386 0.09 6.85 -17.92
C ALA A 386 0.38 5.40 -17.52
N PHE A 387 0.88 5.19 -16.28
CA PHE A 387 1.10 3.86 -15.75
C PHE A 387 -0.20 3.05 -15.70
N ASN A 388 -1.31 3.64 -15.23
CA ASN A 388 -2.61 2.96 -15.22
C ASN A 388 -3.17 2.64 -16.61
N LEU A 389 -2.72 3.33 -17.67
CA LEU A 389 -3.09 2.98 -19.04
C LEU A 389 -2.34 1.76 -19.59
N LEU A 390 -1.38 1.17 -18.89
CA LEU A 390 -0.66 0.00 -19.40
C LEU A 390 -1.60 -1.21 -19.65
N PRO A 391 -1.38 -1.99 -20.72
CA PRO A 391 -2.32 -3.00 -21.22
C PRO A 391 -2.31 -4.33 -20.45
N PHE A 392 -2.32 -4.30 -19.11
CA PHE A 392 -2.35 -5.51 -18.27
C PHE A 392 -3.06 -5.29 -16.94
N HIS A 393 -3.61 -6.36 -16.35
CA HIS A 393 -4.30 -6.28 -15.05
C HIS A 393 -3.32 -6.04 -13.89
N PRO A 394 -3.71 -5.43 -12.76
CA PRO A 394 -5.02 -4.88 -12.44
C PRO A 394 -5.23 -3.42 -12.94
N LEU A 395 -4.39 -2.93 -13.86
CA LEU A 395 -4.43 -1.54 -14.32
C LEU A 395 -5.61 -1.30 -15.29
N ASP A 396 -6.03 -0.04 -15.41
CA ASP A 396 -7.17 0.37 -16.25
C ASP A 396 -7.01 -0.02 -17.73
N GLY A 397 -5.79 0.08 -18.26
CA GLY A 397 -5.50 -0.33 -19.63
C GLY A 397 -5.80 -1.81 -19.87
N GLY A 398 -5.60 -2.67 -18.87
CA GLY A 398 -6.00 -4.07 -18.90
C GLY A 398 -7.52 -4.25 -19.03
N HIS A 399 -8.31 -3.41 -18.36
CA HIS A 399 -9.78 -3.41 -18.47
C HIS A 399 -10.28 -2.89 -19.82
N VAL A 400 -9.62 -1.88 -20.41
CA VAL A 400 -9.90 -1.39 -21.76
C VAL A 400 -9.61 -2.50 -22.77
N LEU A 401 -8.47 -3.17 -22.64
CA LEU A 401 -8.07 -4.23 -23.56
C LEU A 401 -9.00 -5.44 -23.49
N GLU A 402 -9.43 -5.84 -22.30
CA GLU A 402 -10.43 -6.91 -22.12
C GLU A 402 -11.78 -6.53 -22.73
N ALA A 403 -12.10 -5.23 -22.85
CA ALA A 403 -13.30 -4.76 -23.51
C ALA A 403 -13.24 -4.75 -25.04
N LEU A 404 -12.04 -4.58 -25.57
CA LEU A 404 -11.75 -4.63 -27.00
C LEU A 404 -11.56 -6.06 -27.50
N LEU A 405 -10.95 -6.93 -26.67
CA LEU A 405 -10.63 -8.30 -27.04
C LEU A 405 -11.75 -9.29 -26.69
N PRO A 406 -12.02 -10.30 -27.52
CA PRO A 406 -12.99 -11.33 -27.18
C PRO A 406 -12.53 -12.21 -26.01
N ALA A 407 -13.42 -12.41 -25.03
CA ALA A 407 -13.23 -13.29 -23.86
C ALA A 407 -12.84 -14.75 -24.18
N ARG A 408 -12.86 -15.17 -25.45
CA ARG A 408 -12.52 -16.54 -25.90
C ARG A 408 -11.06 -16.72 -26.31
N GLN A 409 -10.25 -15.66 -26.28
CA GLN A 409 -8.84 -15.72 -26.67
C GLN A 409 -7.92 -15.75 -25.45
N VAL A 410 -8.04 -16.81 -24.65
CA VAL A 410 -7.13 -17.09 -23.50
C VAL A 410 -5.66 -16.94 -23.90
N VAL A 411 -5.31 -17.31 -25.13
CA VAL A 411 -3.95 -17.16 -25.70
C VAL A 411 -3.48 -15.71 -25.76
N VAL A 412 -4.34 -14.77 -26.18
CA VAL A 412 -3.97 -13.35 -26.28
C VAL A 412 -3.79 -12.77 -24.88
N ARG A 413 -4.67 -13.13 -23.93
CA ARG A 413 -4.50 -12.75 -22.52
C ARG A 413 -3.17 -13.26 -21.96
N ILE A 414 -2.82 -14.53 -22.21
CA ILE A 414 -1.51 -15.10 -21.80
C ILE A 414 -0.35 -14.32 -22.41
N ALA A 415 -0.42 -14.01 -23.70
CA ALA A 415 0.64 -13.28 -24.39
C ALA A 415 0.86 -11.88 -23.79
N LEU A 416 -0.21 -11.15 -23.49
CA LEU A 416 -0.16 -9.83 -22.88
C LEU A 416 0.39 -9.88 -21.44
N GLU A 417 -0.04 -10.86 -20.65
CA GLU A 417 0.47 -11.07 -19.29
C GLU A 417 1.97 -11.45 -19.32
N GLY A 418 2.39 -12.28 -20.28
CA GLY A 418 3.80 -12.60 -20.50
C GLY A 418 4.62 -11.38 -20.92
N LEU A 419 4.09 -10.55 -21.83
CA LEU A 419 4.74 -9.30 -22.25
C LEU A 419 4.87 -8.31 -21.09
N ALA A 420 3.87 -8.22 -20.21
CA ALA A 420 3.93 -7.39 -19.01
C ALA A 420 5.04 -7.83 -18.05
N VAL A 421 5.21 -9.14 -17.83
CA VAL A 421 6.32 -9.68 -17.02
C VAL A 421 7.68 -9.32 -17.65
N VAL A 422 7.82 -9.47 -18.96
CA VAL A 422 9.05 -9.08 -19.68
C VAL A 422 9.29 -7.57 -19.56
N GLY A 423 8.25 -6.75 -19.71
CA GLY A 423 8.33 -5.30 -19.55
C GLY A 423 8.75 -4.88 -18.15
N LEU A 424 8.17 -5.48 -17.11
CA LEU A 424 8.58 -5.23 -15.72
C LEU A 424 10.02 -5.67 -15.45
N LEU A 425 10.46 -6.80 -16.01
CA LEU A 425 11.85 -7.24 -15.92
C LEU A 425 12.80 -6.25 -16.60
N ALA A 426 12.43 -5.72 -17.77
CA ALA A 426 13.22 -4.71 -18.46
C ALA A 426 13.27 -3.39 -17.66
N LEU A 427 12.15 -2.94 -17.10
CA LEU A 427 12.11 -1.75 -16.25
C LEU A 427 12.97 -1.91 -14.99
N TRP A 428 12.95 -3.08 -14.36
CA TRP A 428 13.83 -3.38 -13.23
C TRP A 428 15.31 -3.42 -13.66
N TRP A 429 15.63 -4.13 -14.74
CA TRP A 429 17.02 -4.35 -15.17
C TRP A 429 17.71 -3.11 -15.74
N PHE A 430 16.98 -2.28 -16.50
CA PHE A 430 17.57 -1.15 -17.22
C PHE A 430 17.41 0.20 -16.49
N LEU A 431 16.41 0.33 -15.62
CA LEU A 431 16.10 1.59 -14.93
C LEU A 431 16.23 1.48 -13.40
N ASP A 432 16.71 0.34 -12.88
CA ASP A 432 16.83 0.03 -11.45
C ASP A 432 15.54 0.33 -10.67
N LEU A 433 14.38 0.15 -11.31
CA LEU A 433 13.06 0.43 -10.72
C LEU A 433 12.65 -0.69 -9.75
N GLU A 434 12.95 -0.52 -8.47
CA GLU A 434 12.63 -1.47 -7.40
C GLU A 434 11.13 -1.81 -7.31
N ILE A 435 10.24 -0.87 -7.65
CA ILE A 435 8.79 -1.11 -7.72
C ILE A 435 8.44 -2.21 -8.74
N ALA A 436 9.18 -2.30 -9.83
CA ALA A 436 8.95 -3.33 -10.84
C ALA A 436 9.25 -4.74 -10.30
N LEU A 437 10.26 -4.88 -9.43
CA LEU A 437 10.55 -6.12 -8.72
C LEU A 437 9.41 -6.52 -7.77
N VAL A 438 8.85 -5.56 -7.02
CA VAL A 438 7.69 -5.80 -6.15
C VAL A 438 6.50 -6.31 -6.97
N LEU A 439 6.20 -5.67 -8.10
CA LEU A 439 5.11 -6.08 -8.99
C LEU A 439 5.36 -7.48 -9.58
N LEU A 440 6.60 -7.81 -9.96
CA LEU A 440 6.98 -9.14 -10.42
C LEU A 440 6.76 -10.22 -9.36
N VAL A 441 7.14 -9.95 -8.10
CA VAL A 441 6.90 -10.88 -6.99
C VAL A 441 5.40 -11.09 -6.78
N LEU A 442 4.59 -10.02 -6.76
CA LEU A 442 3.13 -10.14 -6.64
C LEU A 442 2.51 -10.95 -7.79
N ARG A 443 3.03 -10.80 -9.01
CA ARG A 443 2.62 -11.61 -10.16
C ARG A 443 3.04 -13.07 -10.04
N ALA A 444 4.26 -13.35 -9.58
CA ALA A 444 4.71 -14.72 -9.32
C ALA A 444 3.82 -15.43 -8.29
N LEU A 445 3.42 -14.73 -7.22
CA LEU A 445 2.53 -15.26 -6.18
C LEU A 445 1.13 -15.61 -6.70
N THR A 446 0.61 -14.86 -7.68
CA THR A 446 -0.72 -15.07 -8.26
C THR A 446 -0.76 -16.01 -9.46
N TRP A 447 0.41 -16.36 -10.03
CA TRP A 447 0.55 -17.20 -11.23
C TRP A 447 -0.21 -18.52 -11.14
N ARG A 448 -0.11 -19.22 -10.00
CA ARG A 448 -0.81 -20.50 -9.78
C ARG A 448 -2.33 -20.36 -9.86
N SER A 449 -2.88 -19.22 -9.39
CA SER A 449 -4.31 -18.93 -9.45
C SER A 449 -4.75 -18.68 -10.89
N LEU A 450 -4.01 -17.82 -11.61
CA LEU A 450 -4.25 -17.52 -13.03
C LEU A 450 -4.20 -18.80 -13.88
N TRP A 451 -3.21 -19.66 -13.66
CA TRP A 451 -3.11 -20.95 -14.36
C TRP A 451 -4.35 -21.82 -14.15
N ARG A 452 -4.83 -21.96 -12.92
CA ARG A 452 -6.05 -22.72 -12.61
C ARG A 452 -7.28 -22.11 -13.29
N GLN A 453 -7.42 -20.79 -13.28
CA GLN A 453 -8.51 -20.11 -13.97
C GLN A 453 -8.51 -20.42 -15.47
N MET A 454 -7.36 -20.36 -16.13
CA MET A 454 -7.23 -20.68 -17.55
C MET A 454 -7.57 -22.14 -17.87
N GLN A 455 -7.10 -23.10 -17.06
CA GLN A 455 -7.45 -24.51 -17.23
C GLN A 455 -8.95 -24.75 -17.04
N PHE A 456 -9.55 -24.07 -16.05
CA PHE A 456 -10.98 -24.11 -15.79
C PHE A 456 -11.80 -23.60 -16.96
N GLU A 457 -11.48 -22.41 -17.49
CA GLU A 457 -12.14 -21.85 -18.67
C GLU A 457 -12.01 -22.76 -19.89
N LYS A 458 -10.84 -23.36 -20.12
CA LYS A 458 -10.60 -24.29 -21.22
C LYS A 458 -11.47 -25.56 -21.10
N LEU A 459 -11.48 -26.19 -19.93
CA LEU A 459 -12.28 -27.39 -19.68
C LEU A 459 -13.77 -27.10 -19.78
N TYR A 460 -14.22 -25.99 -19.20
CA TYR A 460 -15.60 -25.54 -19.29
C TYR A 460 -16.00 -25.29 -20.75
N ALA A 461 -15.18 -24.58 -21.53
CA ALA A 461 -15.49 -24.29 -22.94
C ALA A 461 -15.63 -25.58 -23.77
N GLY A 462 -14.78 -26.58 -23.54
CA GLY A 462 -14.92 -27.90 -24.16
C GLY A 462 -16.20 -28.61 -23.75
N ALA A 463 -16.51 -28.62 -22.45
CA ALA A 463 -17.70 -29.26 -21.91
C ALA A 463 -19.00 -28.58 -22.38
N ALA A 464 -19.01 -27.24 -22.46
CA ALA A 464 -20.15 -26.44 -22.88
C ALA A 464 -20.46 -26.62 -24.37
N ARG A 465 -19.44 -26.78 -25.23
CA ARG A 465 -19.63 -27.13 -26.66
C ARG A 465 -20.31 -28.50 -26.81
N LYS A 466 -19.94 -29.47 -25.96
CA LYS A 466 -20.49 -30.83 -26.00
C LYS A 466 -21.91 -30.92 -25.45
N HIS A 467 -22.17 -30.32 -24.29
CA HIS A 467 -23.43 -30.51 -23.54
C HIS A 467 -24.48 -29.42 -23.80
N LYS A 468 -24.11 -28.28 -24.40
CA LYS A 468 -25.01 -27.16 -24.73
C LYS A 468 -26.03 -26.84 -23.61
N PRO A 469 -25.58 -26.38 -22.43
CA PRO A 469 -26.46 -26.14 -21.29
C PRO A 469 -27.59 -25.18 -21.65
N ALA A 470 -28.84 -25.62 -21.42
CA ALA A 470 -30.04 -24.89 -21.84
C ALA A 470 -30.41 -23.73 -20.90
N ASP A 471 -30.10 -23.84 -19.62
CA ASP A 471 -30.48 -22.86 -18.59
C ASP A 471 -29.32 -22.49 -17.65
N ALA A 472 -29.54 -21.47 -16.81
CA ALA A 472 -28.54 -20.98 -15.87
C ALA A 472 -28.12 -22.03 -14.82
N ARG A 473 -29.03 -22.96 -14.47
CA ARG A 473 -28.76 -24.02 -13.49
C ARG A 473 -27.89 -25.12 -14.08
N ALA A 474 -28.16 -25.58 -15.30
CA ALA A 474 -27.31 -26.51 -16.03
C ALA A 474 -25.92 -25.92 -16.27
N LEU A 475 -25.86 -24.61 -16.57
CA LEU A 475 -24.60 -23.90 -16.74
C LEU A 475 -23.77 -23.87 -15.46
N ALA A 476 -24.38 -23.55 -14.32
CA ALA A 476 -23.70 -23.59 -13.01
C ALA A 476 -23.24 -25.00 -12.64
N ARG A 477 -24.08 -26.02 -12.86
CA ARG A 477 -23.75 -27.43 -12.61
C ARG A 477 -22.54 -27.88 -13.44
N LEU A 478 -22.54 -27.56 -14.73
CA LEU A 478 -21.42 -27.88 -15.62
C LEU A 478 -20.14 -27.15 -15.19
N ALA A 479 -20.25 -25.90 -14.72
CA ALA A 479 -19.12 -25.14 -14.20
C ALA A 479 -18.54 -25.81 -12.94
N PHE A 480 -19.34 -26.20 -11.96
CA PHE A 480 -18.83 -26.91 -10.77
C PHE A 480 -18.18 -28.26 -11.14
N GLN A 481 -18.78 -29.03 -12.06
CA GLN A 481 -18.21 -30.30 -12.53
C GLN A 481 -16.87 -30.12 -13.25
N ALA A 482 -16.73 -29.08 -14.08
CA ALA A 482 -15.45 -28.76 -14.72
C ALA A 482 -14.41 -28.31 -13.69
N LEU A 483 -14.85 -27.55 -12.68
CA LEU A 483 -13.99 -27.02 -11.63
C LEU A 483 -13.42 -28.12 -10.71
N GLU A 484 -14.17 -29.18 -10.45
CA GLU A 484 -13.72 -30.35 -9.67
C GLU A 484 -12.48 -31.03 -10.27
N ARG A 485 -12.23 -30.87 -11.58
CA ARG A 485 -11.04 -31.40 -12.25
C ARG A 485 -9.80 -30.51 -12.12
N VAL A 486 -9.98 -29.26 -11.71
CA VAL A 486 -8.92 -28.24 -11.66
C VAL A 486 -8.51 -27.88 -10.24
N LEU A 487 -9.50 -27.73 -9.36
CA LEU A 487 -9.25 -27.39 -7.97
C LEU A 487 -8.96 -28.65 -7.14
N PRO A 488 -8.05 -28.54 -6.15
CA PRO A 488 -7.83 -29.64 -5.21
C PRO A 488 -9.10 -29.93 -4.40
N LYS A 489 -9.31 -31.18 -4.00
CA LYS A 489 -10.48 -31.59 -3.19
C LYS A 489 -10.64 -30.78 -1.90
N ARG A 490 -9.53 -30.33 -1.31
CA ARG A 490 -9.49 -29.48 -0.10
C ARG A 490 -9.82 -27.99 -0.34
N ALA A 491 -10.00 -27.55 -1.59
CA ALA A 491 -10.36 -26.17 -1.87
C ALA A 491 -11.71 -25.82 -1.23
N SER A 492 -11.77 -24.68 -0.55
CA SER A 492 -12.97 -24.25 0.16
C SER A 492 -14.11 -23.92 -0.80
N LEU A 493 -15.35 -24.03 -0.30
CA LEU A 493 -16.53 -23.72 -1.10
C LEU A 493 -16.52 -22.26 -1.60
N ASN A 494 -16.08 -21.30 -0.77
CA ASN A 494 -15.93 -19.90 -1.18
C ASN A 494 -14.99 -19.72 -2.37
N GLN A 495 -13.85 -20.41 -2.39
CA GLN A 495 -12.94 -20.39 -3.55
C GLN A 495 -13.61 -20.95 -4.80
N ARG A 496 -14.35 -22.04 -4.66
CA ARG A 496 -15.07 -22.67 -5.77
C ARG A 496 -16.14 -21.75 -6.34
N MET A 497 -16.99 -21.20 -5.47
CA MET A 497 -18.04 -20.27 -5.84
C MET A 497 -17.49 -19.01 -6.53
N GLY A 498 -16.39 -18.45 -6.00
CA GLY A 498 -15.71 -17.30 -6.59
C GLY A 498 -15.24 -17.55 -8.03
N MET A 499 -14.61 -18.70 -8.30
CA MET A 499 -14.18 -19.05 -9.67
C MET A 499 -15.36 -19.28 -10.62
N VAL A 500 -16.43 -19.93 -10.15
CA VAL A 500 -17.66 -20.11 -10.96
C VAL A 500 -18.34 -18.76 -11.24
N ASP A 501 -18.40 -17.87 -10.25
CA ASP A 501 -18.95 -16.53 -10.38
C ASP A 501 -18.18 -15.72 -11.42
N GLU A 502 -16.85 -15.73 -11.32
CA GLU A 502 -15.95 -15.05 -12.24
C GLU A 502 -16.14 -15.58 -13.67
N LEU A 503 -16.14 -16.90 -13.88
CA LEU A 503 -16.39 -17.50 -15.20
C LEU A 503 -17.74 -17.05 -15.78
N ILE A 504 -18.81 -17.08 -14.97
CA ILE A 504 -20.14 -16.68 -15.45
C ILE A 504 -20.18 -15.19 -15.80
N ALA A 505 -19.50 -14.34 -15.04
CA ALA A 505 -19.36 -12.93 -15.37
C ALA A 505 -18.66 -12.74 -16.73
N HIS A 506 -17.54 -13.44 -16.97
CA HIS A 506 -16.82 -13.41 -18.24
C HIS A 506 -17.67 -13.93 -19.42
N LEU A 507 -18.49 -14.96 -19.22
CA LEU A 507 -19.36 -15.51 -20.28
C LEU A 507 -20.52 -14.59 -20.65
N ARG A 508 -21.01 -13.79 -19.69
CA ARG A 508 -22.05 -12.78 -19.94
C ARG A 508 -21.51 -11.58 -20.70
N TYR A 509 -20.20 -11.37 -20.65
CA TYR A 509 -19.53 -10.26 -21.29
C TYR A 509 -19.53 -10.39 -22.81
N LYS A 510 -19.93 -9.32 -23.50
CA LYS A 510 -19.87 -9.23 -24.97
C LYS A 510 -18.90 -8.11 -25.35
N PRO A 511 -17.75 -8.43 -25.99
CA PRO A 511 -16.77 -7.42 -26.40
C PRO A 511 -17.34 -6.49 -27.48
N LEU A 512 -16.73 -5.32 -27.66
CA LEU A 512 -16.98 -4.46 -28.81
C LEU A 512 -16.60 -5.18 -30.11
N LYS A 513 -17.31 -4.88 -31.20
CA LYS A 513 -17.07 -5.50 -32.52
C LYS A 513 -17.13 -4.44 -33.62
N GLY A 514 -16.41 -4.70 -34.71
CA GLY A 514 -16.46 -3.87 -35.92
C GLY A 514 -15.80 -2.50 -35.73
N PRO A 515 -16.33 -1.43 -36.37
CA PRO A 515 -15.65 -0.13 -36.45
C PRO A 515 -15.51 0.56 -35.09
N SER A 516 -16.45 0.33 -34.16
CA SER A 516 -16.38 0.90 -32.80
C SER A 516 -15.23 0.31 -31.97
N ALA A 517 -14.89 -0.97 -32.17
CA ALA A 517 -13.73 -1.59 -31.54
C ALA A 517 -12.42 -1.02 -32.11
N LEU A 518 -12.35 -0.81 -33.43
CA LEU A 518 -11.19 -0.19 -34.08
C LEU A 518 -10.99 1.26 -33.62
N GLY A 519 -12.05 2.06 -33.62
CA GLY A 519 -11.99 3.46 -33.16
C GLY A 519 -11.55 3.58 -31.70
N ALA A 520 -12.14 2.77 -30.80
CA ALA A 520 -11.75 2.76 -29.39
C ALA A 520 -10.32 2.24 -29.19
N GLY A 521 -9.89 1.24 -29.96
CA GLY A 521 -8.52 0.73 -29.93
C GLY A 521 -7.48 1.77 -30.40
N LEU A 522 -7.76 2.49 -31.49
CA LEU A 522 -6.90 3.57 -31.98
C LEU A 522 -6.80 4.71 -30.98
N ALA A 523 -7.93 5.12 -30.38
CA ALA A 523 -7.94 6.16 -29.35
C ALA A 523 -7.12 5.74 -28.11
N TYR A 524 -7.26 4.50 -27.66
CA TYR A 524 -6.47 3.96 -26.55
C TYR A 524 -4.98 3.89 -26.89
N PHE A 525 -4.62 3.45 -28.10
CA PHE A 525 -3.22 3.42 -28.53
C PHE A 525 -2.60 4.83 -28.60
N ALA A 526 -3.34 5.82 -29.10
CA ALA A 526 -2.89 7.21 -29.13
C ALA A 526 -2.64 7.76 -27.70
N LEU A 527 -3.52 7.43 -26.75
CA LEU A 527 -3.35 7.77 -25.34
C LEU A 527 -2.16 7.06 -24.70
N LEU A 528 -1.91 5.80 -25.06
CA LEU A 528 -0.76 5.04 -24.55
C LEU A 528 0.57 5.53 -25.11
N ALA A 529 0.59 6.04 -26.35
CA ALA A 529 1.79 6.54 -27.01
C ALA A 529 2.18 7.96 -26.54
N SER A 530 1.23 8.77 -26.08
CA SER A 530 1.48 10.16 -25.70
C SER A 530 2.55 10.36 -24.60
N PRO A 531 2.66 9.52 -23.54
CA PRO A 531 3.70 9.66 -22.53
C PRO A 531 5.09 9.29 -23.07
N VAL A 532 5.15 8.37 -24.04
CA VAL A 532 6.41 7.96 -24.70
C VAL A 532 6.93 9.09 -25.60
N VAL A 533 6.03 9.76 -26.33
CA VAL A 533 6.39 10.93 -27.15
C VAL A 533 6.88 12.08 -26.27
N LEU A 534 6.32 12.24 -25.06
CA LEU A 534 6.74 13.25 -24.09
C LEU A 534 7.96 12.83 -23.27
N ALA A 535 8.40 11.55 -23.31
CA ALA A 535 9.46 10.98 -22.49
C ALA A 535 10.79 11.75 -22.47
N PRO A 536 11.30 12.29 -23.61
CA PRO A 536 12.54 13.06 -23.58
C PRO A 536 12.44 14.35 -22.74
N GLN A 537 11.27 14.99 -22.74
CA GLN A 537 10.98 16.16 -21.90
C GLN A 537 10.72 15.74 -20.45
N VAL A 538 10.14 14.55 -20.24
CA VAL A 538 9.88 13.94 -18.93
C VAL A 538 11.17 13.62 -18.18
N VAL A 539 12.15 13.00 -18.84
CA VAL A 539 13.38 12.53 -18.19
C VAL A 539 14.26 13.69 -17.74
N GLU A 540 14.40 14.73 -18.58
CA GLU A 540 15.29 15.86 -18.27
C GLU A 540 14.75 16.72 -17.11
N VAL A 541 13.43 16.95 -17.07
CA VAL A 541 12.79 17.75 -16.01
C VAL A 541 12.55 16.92 -14.75
N GLY A 542 12.19 15.64 -14.88
CA GLY A 542 12.02 14.71 -13.76
C GLY A 542 13.31 14.52 -12.98
N ARG A 543 14.46 14.45 -13.66
CA ARG A 543 15.77 14.39 -13.02
C ARG A 543 16.01 15.57 -12.06
N ILE A 544 15.54 16.77 -12.41
CA ILE A 544 15.68 17.97 -11.58
C ILE A 544 14.66 17.97 -10.42
N ALA A 545 13.42 17.52 -10.69
CA ALA A 545 12.35 17.49 -9.70
C ALA A 545 12.58 16.46 -8.59
N PHE A 546 13.16 15.30 -8.91
CA PHE A 546 13.36 14.17 -7.99
C PHE A 546 14.75 14.11 -7.31
N MET A 547 15.67 15.03 -7.61
CA MET A 547 16.93 15.14 -6.87
C MET A 547 16.67 15.45 -5.40
N SER A 548 17.29 14.66 -4.52
CA SER A 548 17.35 14.92 -3.09
C SER A 548 18.05 16.25 -2.79
N ASP A 549 17.79 16.85 -1.62
CA ASP A 549 18.45 18.10 -1.23
C ASP A 549 19.97 17.97 -1.20
N MET A 550 20.48 16.78 -0.86
CA MET A 550 21.91 16.45 -0.92
C MET A 550 22.44 16.43 -2.36
N GLU A 551 21.70 15.87 -3.30
CA GLU A 551 22.07 15.85 -4.73
C GLU A 551 21.99 17.25 -5.35
N ARG A 552 21.01 18.06 -4.96
CA ARG A 552 20.92 19.48 -5.37
C ARG A 552 22.10 20.28 -4.88
N GLN A 553 22.44 20.17 -3.59
CA GLN A 553 23.62 20.83 -3.01
C GLN A 553 24.92 20.37 -3.68
N SER A 554 25.02 19.08 -4.01
CA SER A 554 26.19 18.53 -4.72
C SER A 554 26.29 19.05 -6.15
N ALA A 555 25.18 19.14 -6.88
CA ALA A 555 25.12 19.70 -8.23
C ALA A 555 25.43 21.19 -8.25
N GLU A 556 24.88 21.96 -7.31
CA GLU A 556 25.21 23.38 -7.12
C GLU A 556 26.69 23.57 -6.76
N GLY A 557 27.24 22.71 -5.89
CA GLY A 557 28.67 22.72 -5.55
C GLY A 557 29.57 22.46 -6.75
N LEU A 558 29.18 21.56 -7.64
CA LEU A 558 29.90 21.26 -8.89
C LEU A 558 29.86 22.44 -9.87
N GLN A 559 28.69 23.06 -10.05
CA GLN A 559 28.54 24.25 -10.89
C GLN A 559 29.35 25.44 -10.35
N LEU A 560 29.34 25.65 -9.04
CA LEU A 560 30.14 26.68 -8.39
C LEU A 560 31.64 26.40 -8.56
N ALA A 561 32.07 25.15 -8.45
CA ALA A 561 33.47 24.75 -8.66
C ALA A 561 33.93 24.98 -10.11
N GLU A 562 33.07 24.68 -11.08
CA GLU A 562 33.35 24.95 -12.49
C GLU A 562 33.39 26.46 -12.77
N ALA A 563 32.48 27.23 -12.18
CA ALA A 563 32.49 28.69 -12.26
C ALA A 563 33.76 29.29 -11.64
N ALA A 564 34.17 28.83 -10.46
CA ALA A 564 35.42 29.26 -9.81
C ALA A 564 36.66 28.96 -10.65
N ASN A 565 36.67 27.83 -11.37
CA ASN A 565 37.75 27.46 -12.27
C ASN A 565 37.85 28.34 -13.53
N ARG A 566 36.81 29.10 -13.88
CA ARG A 566 36.84 30.06 -15.00
C ARG A 566 37.29 31.46 -14.59
N LEU A 567 37.32 31.76 -13.30
CA LEU A 567 37.73 33.07 -12.78
C LEU A 567 39.27 33.18 -12.71
N SER A 568 39.75 34.37 -13.02
CA SER A 568 41.13 34.82 -12.77
C SER A 568 41.37 35.07 -11.28
N VAL A 569 42.64 35.22 -10.87
CA VAL A 569 42.99 35.52 -9.47
C VAL A 569 42.36 36.85 -9.02
N THR A 570 42.42 37.88 -9.86
CA THR A 570 41.83 39.19 -9.57
C THR A 570 40.32 39.10 -9.37
N GLU A 571 39.60 38.38 -10.23
CA GLU A 571 38.15 38.20 -10.10
C GLU A 571 37.78 37.39 -8.84
N LEU A 572 38.55 36.34 -8.51
CA LEU A 572 38.36 35.57 -7.27
C LEU A 572 38.52 36.45 -6.03
N VAL A 573 39.56 37.30 -6.00
CA VAL A 573 39.83 38.21 -4.88
C VAL A 573 38.74 39.27 -4.72
N GLN A 574 38.21 39.79 -5.82
CA GLN A 574 37.10 40.74 -5.80
C GLN A 574 35.77 40.09 -5.37
N ALA A 575 35.56 38.82 -5.73
CA ALA A 575 34.34 38.09 -5.42
C ALA A 575 34.32 37.49 -4.00
N LEU A 576 35.47 37.42 -3.33
CA LEU A 576 35.61 36.98 -1.94
C LEU A 576 35.19 38.08 -0.95
N ARG A 577 34.42 37.68 0.06
CA ARG A 577 34.12 38.55 1.20
C ARG A 577 35.35 38.58 2.11
N ASP A 578 35.80 39.79 2.43
CA ASP A 578 36.88 40.01 3.38
C ASP A 578 36.30 40.35 4.74
N ASP A 579 36.66 39.56 5.74
CA ASP A 579 36.21 39.71 7.12
C ASP A 579 37.13 40.66 7.91
N ALA A 580 38.12 41.29 7.26
CA ALA A 580 38.95 42.33 7.86
C ALA A 580 38.15 43.61 8.16
N THR A 581 38.52 44.31 9.24
CA THR A 581 37.85 45.55 9.69
C THR A 581 38.01 46.74 8.74
N ALA A 582 39.04 46.73 7.89
CA ALA A 582 39.30 47.74 6.87
C ALA A 582 39.98 47.11 5.64
N PRO A 583 39.26 46.95 4.51
CA PRO A 583 39.84 46.50 3.24
C PRO A 583 40.98 47.41 2.79
N ARG A 584 42.16 46.83 2.51
CA ARG A 584 43.27 47.58 1.89
C ARG A 584 43.16 47.49 0.36
N PRO A 585 43.35 48.59 -0.38
CA PRO A 585 43.47 48.54 -1.83
C PRO A 585 44.73 47.76 -2.24
N GLY A 586 44.87 47.47 -3.54
CA GLY A 586 46.05 46.81 -4.09
C GLY A 586 47.36 47.50 -3.69
N ALA A 587 48.40 46.69 -3.44
CA ALA A 587 49.73 47.16 -3.10
C ALA A 587 50.35 47.97 -4.27
N SER A 588 51.07 49.04 -3.94
CA SER A 588 51.78 49.82 -4.95
C SER A 588 52.94 49.03 -5.55
N GLU A 589 53.33 49.34 -6.80
CA GLU A 589 54.49 48.71 -7.45
C GLU A 589 55.78 48.91 -6.65
N LEU A 590 55.91 50.02 -5.92
CA LEU A 590 57.04 50.25 -5.00
C LEU A 590 57.05 49.25 -3.84
N ALA A 591 55.89 48.94 -3.25
CA ALA A 591 55.76 47.96 -2.17
C ALA A 591 56.04 46.53 -2.66
N LEU A 592 55.56 46.18 -3.85
CA LEU A 592 55.81 44.88 -4.48
C LEU A 592 57.30 44.68 -4.81
N ASN A 593 57.95 45.70 -5.38
CA ASN A 593 59.38 45.66 -5.67
C ASN A 593 60.22 45.58 -4.39
N THR A 594 59.79 46.27 -3.33
CA THR A 594 60.43 46.17 -2.02
C THR A 594 60.28 44.77 -1.41
N LEU A 595 59.12 44.13 -1.57
CA LEU A 595 58.91 42.75 -1.13
C LEU A 595 59.80 41.79 -1.92
N ALA A 596 59.82 41.87 -3.25
CA ALA A 596 60.66 41.03 -4.11
C ALA A 596 62.16 41.18 -3.78
N HIS A 597 62.61 42.42 -3.50
CA HIS A 597 63.99 42.67 -3.08
C HIS A 597 64.29 42.11 -1.68
N ARG A 598 63.32 42.14 -0.74
CA ARG A 598 63.47 41.53 0.58
C ARG A 598 63.49 40.01 0.51
N THR A 599 62.64 39.40 -0.31
CA THR A 599 62.53 37.95 -0.45
C THR A 599 63.65 37.35 -1.30
N GLY A 600 64.38 38.17 -2.05
CA GLY A 600 65.55 37.75 -2.86
C GLY A 600 65.19 37.00 -4.13
N ASP A 601 63.92 36.95 -4.51
CA ASP A 601 63.36 36.12 -5.58
C ASP A 601 62.08 36.76 -6.15
N VAL A 602 61.75 36.49 -7.42
CA VAL A 602 60.57 37.05 -8.11
C VAL A 602 59.28 36.38 -7.64
N LEU A 603 58.35 37.13 -7.07
CA LEU A 603 57.05 36.60 -6.60
C LEU A 603 56.28 35.87 -7.72
N PRO A 604 55.53 34.79 -7.41
CA PRO A 604 54.72 34.09 -8.40
C PRO A 604 53.71 35.02 -9.10
N PRO A 605 53.38 34.79 -10.39
CA PRO A 605 52.38 35.59 -11.11
C PRO A 605 51.04 35.70 -10.36
N ALA A 606 50.55 34.59 -9.80
CA ALA A 606 49.32 34.58 -9.01
C ALA A 606 49.42 35.41 -7.71
N ALA A 607 50.59 35.48 -7.07
CA ALA A 607 50.79 36.31 -5.88
C ALA A 607 50.89 37.80 -6.24
N LEU A 608 51.51 38.14 -7.37
CA LEU A 608 51.53 39.50 -7.89
C LEU A 608 50.12 39.96 -8.29
N GLU A 609 49.35 39.13 -8.98
CA GLU A 609 47.94 39.40 -9.31
C GLU A 609 47.08 39.59 -8.05
N PHE A 610 47.30 38.76 -7.03
CA PHE A 610 46.64 38.89 -5.72
C PHE A 610 46.97 40.25 -5.08
N TYR A 611 48.24 40.56 -4.86
CA TYR A 611 48.64 41.77 -4.15
C TYR A 611 48.32 43.06 -4.92
N ARG A 612 48.33 43.02 -6.26
CA ARG A 612 47.83 44.13 -7.10
C ARG A 612 46.32 44.32 -6.99
N ALA A 613 45.57 43.23 -6.81
CA ALA A 613 44.13 43.30 -6.58
C ALA A 613 43.81 43.77 -5.15
N ARG A 614 44.57 43.31 -4.15
CA ARG A 614 44.31 43.58 -2.73
C ARG A 614 45.54 43.33 -1.84
N ASP A 615 45.88 44.29 -0.98
CA ASP A 615 47.00 44.14 -0.04
C ASP A 615 46.57 43.45 1.28
N GLY A 616 46.42 42.14 1.22
CA GLY A 616 45.95 41.29 2.33
C GLY A 616 44.48 40.91 2.21
N LEU A 617 44.10 39.76 2.77
CA LEU A 617 42.75 39.20 2.68
C LEU A 617 42.46 38.24 3.83
N ARG A 618 41.32 38.40 4.51
CA ARG A 618 40.81 37.41 5.47
C ARG A 618 39.50 36.81 4.95
N ALA A 619 39.57 35.61 4.38
CA ALA A 619 38.43 34.90 3.82
C ALA A 619 37.96 33.81 4.79
N GLY A 620 37.03 34.15 5.69
CA GLY A 620 36.50 33.23 6.69
C GLY A 620 37.53 32.86 7.77
N ALA A 621 37.32 31.69 8.39
CA ALA A 621 38.20 31.15 9.42
C ALA A 621 39.38 30.31 8.85
N SER A 622 39.32 29.96 7.57
CA SER A 622 40.24 29.00 6.95
C SER A 622 41.40 29.66 6.20
N LEU A 623 41.25 30.83 5.59
CA LEU A 623 42.32 31.47 4.81
C LEU A 623 42.54 32.93 5.20
N GLU A 624 43.76 33.25 5.61
CA GLU A 624 44.24 34.61 5.85
C GLU A 624 45.53 34.85 5.07
N LEU A 625 45.60 35.93 4.30
CA LEU A 625 46.78 36.35 3.55
C LEU A 625 47.22 37.70 4.10
N LEU A 626 48.49 37.78 4.49
CA LEU A 626 49.08 38.95 5.13
C LEU A 626 49.36 40.05 4.10
N PRO A 627 49.22 41.33 4.49
CA PRO A 627 49.62 42.45 3.64
C PRO A 627 51.14 42.47 3.45
N VAL A 628 51.60 43.06 2.36
CA VAL A 628 53.01 43.10 1.92
C VAL A 628 53.97 43.60 3.02
N THR A 629 53.53 44.56 3.84
CA THR A 629 54.33 45.12 4.94
C THR A 629 54.57 44.14 6.08
N GLU A 630 53.68 43.17 6.25
CA GLU A 630 53.66 42.21 7.37
C GLU A 630 54.24 40.84 6.98
N VAL A 631 54.53 40.62 5.69
CA VAL A 631 55.26 39.43 5.21
C VAL A 631 56.70 39.48 5.74
N GLN A 632 57.01 38.57 6.65
CA GLN A 632 58.31 38.43 7.32
C GLN A 632 58.71 36.95 7.39
N THR A 633 59.96 36.67 7.73
CA THR A 633 60.40 35.28 7.98
C THR A 633 59.64 34.69 9.17
N LEU A 634 59.42 33.37 9.17
CA LEU A 634 58.68 32.69 10.25
C LEU A 634 59.31 32.95 11.64
N ARG A 635 60.65 33.06 11.68
CA ARG A 635 61.43 33.42 12.86
C ARG A 635 61.02 34.78 13.46
N GLN A 636 60.70 35.74 12.60
CA GLN A 636 60.33 37.11 12.98
C GLN A 636 58.83 37.26 13.21
N SER A 637 57.99 36.66 12.36
CA SER A 637 56.53 36.76 12.46
C SER A 637 55.95 35.98 13.65
N ARG A 638 56.58 34.86 14.03
CA ARG A 638 56.09 33.95 15.08
C ARG A 638 57.23 33.44 15.99
N PRO A 639 57.92 34.32 16.76
CA PRO A 639 59.10 33.94 17.55
C PRO A 639 58.80 32.90 18.64
N ARG A 640 57.60 32.94 19.23
CA ARG A 640 57.15 31.93 20.21
C ARG A 640 56.92 30.57 19.56
N LEU A 641 56.38 30.54 18.34
CA LEU A 641 56.14 29.32 17.59
C LEU A 641 57.48 28.68 17.21
N ALA A 642 58.42 29.48 16.70
CA ALA A 642 59.77 29.04 16.36
C ALA A 642 60.48 28.35 17.54
N ALA A 643 60.35 28.92 18.75
CA ALA A 643 60.89 28.32 19.97
C ALA A 643 60.19 27.00 20.37
N GLN A 644 58.87 26.93 20.24
CA GLN A 644 58.08 25.73 20.55
C GLN A 644 58.33 24.59 19.56
N LEU A 645 58.53 24.91 18.28
CA LEU A 645 58.81 23.93 17.22
C LEU A 645 60.08 23.13 17.48
N GLY A 646 61.14 23.79 17.94
CA GLY A 646 62.40 23.10 18.29
C GLY A 646 62.22 22.08 19.41
N ALA A 647 61.49 22.45 20.48
CA ALA A 647 61.17 21.53 21.57
C ALA A 647 60.29 20.36 21.09
N ARG A 648 59.27 20.65 20.28
CA ARG A 648 58.33 19.64 19.79
C ARG A 648 58.95 18.65 18.81
N LEU A 649 59.83 19.11 17.92
CA LEU A 649 60.58 18.23 17.01
C LEU A 649 61.58 17.35 17.76
N THR A 650 62.11 17.83 18.90
CA THR A 650 62.96 17.01 19.79
C THR A 650 62.17 15.85 20.42
N GLU A 651 60.91 16.08 20.80
CA GLU A 651 60.01 15.04 21.31
C GLU A 651 59.58 14.05 20.22
N LEU A 652 59.21 14.56 19.04
CA LEU A 652 58.69 13.74 17.94
C LEU A 652 59.80 12.97 17.19
N ARG A 653 61.04 13.49 17.19
CA ARG A 653 62.19 12.95 16.43
C ARG A 653 63.48 13.04 17.22
N PRO A 654 63.67 12.20 18.25
CA PRO A 654 64.85 12.25 19.11
C PRO A 654 66.17 12.00 18.37
N GLN A 655 66.15 11.31 17.21
CA GLN A 655 67.35 11.04 16.42
C GLN A 655 67.77 12.19 15.49
N THR A 656 66.83 13.07 15.10
CA THR A 656 67.09 14.22 14.20
C THR A 656 66.27 15.45 14.63
N PRO A 657 66.52 15.98 15.85
CA PRO A 657 65.62 16.92 16.56
C PRO A 657 65.49 18.30 15.91
N ARG A 658 66.31 18.60 14.89
CA ARG A 658 66.28 19.85 14.11
C ARG A 658 65.92 19.63 12.64
N THR A 659 65.23 18.54 12.30
CA THR A 659 64.79 18.28 10.93
C THR A 659 63.27 18.19 10.83
N VAL A 660 62.73 18.80 9.78
CA VAL A 660 61.31 18.81 9.43
C VAL A 660 61.14 18.02 8.15
N SER A 661 60.24 17.03 8.13
CA SER A 661 59.95 16.35 6.87
C SER A 661 59.05 17.20 5.97
N MET A 662 59.43 17.25 4.71
CA MET A 662 58.66 17.82 3.61
C MET A 662 58.48 16.77 2.50
N ALA A 663 57.37 16.83 1.77
CA ALA A 663 57.21 16.03 0.56
C ALA A 663 58.26 16.42 -0.49
N CYS A 664 58.98 15.44 -1.03
CA CYS A 664 60.04 15.70 -2.01
C CYS A 664 59.50 16.30 -3.32
N PRO A 665 60.36 16.99 -4.11
CA PRO A 665 60.01 17.47 -5.45
C PRO A 665 59.44 16.36 -6.37
N PRO A 666 58.59 16.70 -7.36
CA PRO A 666 58.09 15.74 -8.33
C PRO A 666 59.28 15.15 -9.12
N GLY A 667 59.35 13.82 -9.18
CA GLY A 667 60.49 13.07 -9.74
C GLY A 667 61.36 12.38 -8.69
N THR A 668 61.16 12.66 -7.40
CA THR A 668 61.83 11.98 -6.27
C THR A 668 60.79 11.36 -5.34
N SER A 669 60.87 10.05 -5.11
CA SER A 669 60.00 9.33 -4.17
C SER A 669 60.61 9.31 -2.77
N GLY A 670 59.94 9.89 -1.78
CA GLY A 670 60.37 9.84 -0.37
C GLY A 670 59.96 11.07 0.44
N ARG A 671 60.42 11.10 1.70
CA ARG A 671 60.36 12.29 2.58
C ARG A 671 61.72 12.98 2.53
N CYS A 672 61.70 14.29 2.28
CA CYS A 672 62.89 15.12 2.23
C CYS A 672 62.97 15.88 3.56
N ASP A 673 64.00 15.62 4.35
CA ASP A 673 64.20 16.29 5.62
C ASP A 673 64.95 17.61 5.41
N VAL A 674 64.32 18.70 5.87
CA VAL A 674 64.84 20.06 5.78
C VAL A 674 65.25 20.51 7.19
N SER A 675 66.32 21.28 7.30
CA SER A 675 66.73 21.84 8.59
C SER A 675 65.67 22.80 9.13
N LEU A 676 65.36 22.70 10.43
CA LEU A 676 64.46 23.65 11.10
C LEU A 676 64.95 25.09 10.93
N ASP A 677 66.27 25.31 10.99
CA ASP A 677 66.84 26.66 10.84
C ASP A 677 66.56 27.24 9.44
N GLU A 678 66.51 26.38 8.41
CA GLU A 678 66.15 26.77 7.05
C GLU A 678 64.65 27.10 6.92
N VAL A 679 63.78 26.29 7.54
CA VAL A 679 62.32 26.53 7.54
C VAL A 679 61.96 27.82 8.29
N LEU A 680 62.67 28.13 9.36
CA LEU A 680 62.46 29.36 10.14
C LEU A 680 62.78 30.64 9.36
N ASP A 681 63.63 30.52 8.34
CA ASP A 681 64.02 31.64 7.48
C ASP A 681 63.12 31.76 6.23
N TRP A 682 62.11 30.89 6.08
CA TRP A 682 61.09 31.02 5.03
C TRP A 682 60.06 32.11 5.34
N TRP A 683 59.53 32.72 4.29
CA TRP A 683 58.62 33.87 4.39
C TRP A 683 57.19 33.44 4.67
N GLN A 684 56.60 33.96 5.74
CA GLN A 684 55.19 33.75 6.04
C GLN A 684 54.33 34.74 5.26
N VAL A 685 53.44 34.21 4.41
CA VAL A 685 52.50 35.01 3.60
C VAL A 685 51.07 34.98 4.11
N GLY A 686 50.77 34.12 5.09
CA GLY A 686 49.41 33.94 5.55
C GLY A 686 49.25 32.91 6.65
N THR A 687 48.00 32.54 6.90
CA THR A 687 47.61 31.34 7.62
C THR A 687 46.54 30.57 6.85
N LEU A 688 46.62 29.23 6.94
CA LEU A 688 45.61 28.30 6.42
C LEU A 688 45.16 27.41 7.58
N ASP A 689 43.89 27.44 7.93
CA ASP A 689 43.30 26.76 9.10
C ASP A 689 44.06 27.04 10.41
N GLY A 690 44.52 28.29 10.58
CA GLY A 690 45.30 28.75 11.73
C GLY A 690 46.79 28.37 11.72
N GLN A 691 47.23 27.54 10.76
CA GLN A 691 48.63 27.15 10.57
C GLN A 691 49.37 28.16 9.69
N PRO A 692 50.68 28.42 9.91
CA PRO A 692 51.42 29.38 9.10
C PRO A 692 51.57 28.87 7.65
N LEU A 693 51.26 29.75 6.71
CA LEU A 693 51.42 29.52 5.27
C LEU A 693 52.73 30.18 4.82
N LEU A 694 53.67 29.36 4.35
CA LEU A 694 55.04 29.77 4.04
C LEU A 694 55.32 29.69 2.54
N LEU A 695 56.19 30.60 2.08
CA LEU A 695 56.76 30.59 0.74
C LEU A 695 58.14 29.94 0.76
N HIS A 696 58.27 28.83 0.03
CA HIS A 696 59.50 28.10 -0.18
C HIS A 696 60.06 28.37 -1.59
N PRO A 697 61.25 28.97 -1.73
CA PRO A 697 61.89 29.19 -3.04
C PRO A 697 62.60 27.92 -3.53
N GLN A 698 62.27 27.42 -4.73
CA GLN A 698 62.98 26.29 -5.33
C GLN A 698 64.16 26.77 -6.18
N ARG A 699 65.39 26.45 -5.77
CA ARG A 699 66.59 26.61 -6.61
C ARG A 699 66.93 25.27 -7.27
N PRO A 700 67.16 25.20 -8.60
CA PRO A 700 67.48 26.29 -9.54
C PRO A 700 66.32 26.78 -10.42
N SER A 701 65.08 26.33 -10.21
CA SER A 701 63.95 26.59 -11.11
C SER A 701 63.31 27.98 -11.01
N GLY A 702 63.64 28.77 -9.97
CA GLY A 702 63.05 30.10 -9.77
C GLY A 702 61.55 30.08 -9.50
N GLN A 703 60.99 28.92 -9.11
CA GLN A 703 59.58 28.73 -8.82
C GLN A 703 59.35 28.59 -7.30
N TRP A 704 58.26 29.16 -6.81
CA TRP A 704 57.88 29.07 -5.40
C TRP A 704 56.88 27.95 -5.16
N ARG A 705 56.94 27.35 -3.97
CA ARG A 705 55.88 26.50 -3.43
C ARG A 705 55.29 27.10 -2.19
N ILE A 706 53.98 26.92 -2.07
CA ILE A 706 53.25 27.24 -0.85
C ILE A 706 53.24 25.99 0.01
N VAL A 707 53.70 26.12 1.24
CA VAL A 707 53.71 25.02 2.22
C VAL A 707 53.02 25.49 3.49
N SER A 708 52.20 24.64 4.07
CA SER A 708 51.63 24.87 5.39
C SER A 708 52.38 24.02 6.42
N PHE A 709 52.63 24.58 7.59
CA PHE A 709 53.26 23.85 8.68
C PHE A 709 52.19 23.14 9.54
N GLU A 710 52.22 21.82 9.68
CA GLU A 710 51.29 21.10 10.57
C GLU A 710 51.94 20.90 11.94
N LEU A 711 51.59 21.77 12.90
CA LEU A 711 52.21 21.84 14.23
C LEU A 711 52.17 20.53 15.02
N GLU A 712 51.10 19.76 14.90
CA GLU A 712 50.91 18.53 15.70
C GLU A 712 51.81 17.38 15.23
N GLN A 713 52.08 17.32 13.92
CA GLN A 713 52.84 16.23 13.29
C GLN A 713 54.29 16.63 13.02
N GLY A 714 54.62 17.93 13.06
CA GLY A 714 55.95 18.44 12.74
C GLY A 714 56.33 18.21 11.27
N GLU A 715 55.34 18.27 10.38
CA GLU A 715 55.49 18.03 8.93
C GLU A 715 55.08 19.25 8.12
N LEU A 716 55.78 19.48 7.00
CA LEU A 716 55.44 20.49 5.99
C LEU A 716 54.58 19.85 4.91
N ARG A 717 53.34 20.32 4.77
CA ARG A 717 52.45 19.88 3.69
C ARG A 717 52.50 20.87 2.53
N GLN A 718 52.78 20.35 1.34
CA GLN A 718 52.69 21.13 0.11
C GLN A 718 51.22 21.46 -0.16
N GLN A 719 50.94 22.75 -0.32
CA GLN A 719 49.61 23.26 -0.66
C GLN A 719 49.50 23.49 -2.18
N PRO A 720 48.28 23.46 -2.74
CA PRO A 720 48.05 23.86 -4.12
C PRO A 720 48.36 25.36 -4.29
N GLY A 721 48.41 25.83 -5.54
CA GLY A 721 48.78 27.22 -5.84
C GLY A 721 47.83 28.23 -5.20
N LEU A 722 48.27 29.50 -5.08
CA LEU A 722 47.48 30.56 -4.44
C LEU A 722 46.08 30.70 -5.07
N ARG A 723 45.99 30.57 -6.40
CA ARG A 723 44.72 30.58 -7.12
C ARG A 723 43.75 29.50 -6.61
N ASP A 724 44.24 28.28 -6.41
CA ASP A 724 43.41 27.16 -5.97
C ASP A 724 42.96 27.33 -4.52
N LEU A 725 43.81 27.92 -3.66
CA LEU A 725 43.45 28.29 -2.30
C LEU A 725 42.34 29.36 -2.28
N LEU A 726 42.43 30.37 -3.15
CA LEU A 726 41.39 31.39 -3.32
C LEU A 726 40.09 30.81 -3.88
N ALA A 727 40.17 29.90 -4.85
CA ALA A 727 39.00 29.19 -5.40
C ALA A 727 38.32 28.33 -4.33
N ARG A 728 39.09 27.64 -3.47
CA ARG A 728 38.55 26.88 -2.33
C ARG A 728 37.85 27.79 -1.33
N ALA A 729 38.47 28.91 -0.96
CA ALA A 729 37.87 29.88 -0.05
C ALA A 729 36.56 30.45 -0.62
N TYR A 730 36.53 30.72 -1.94
CA TYR A 730 35.34 31.21 -2.64
C TYR A 730 34.18 30.21 -2.57
N LEU A 731 34.47 28.92 -2.81
CA LEU A 731 33.48 27.85 -2.72
C LEU A 731 32.95 27.70 -1.29
N GLN A 732 33.83 27.72 -0.29
CA GLN A 732 33.42 27.62 1.11
C GLN A 732 32.48 28.75 1.53
N GLN A 733 32.79 30.01 1.16
CA GLN A 733 31.91 31.14 1.47
C GLN A 733 30.56 31.06 0.75
N ARG A 734 30.53 30.68 -0.53
CA ARG A 734 29.29 30.57 -1.32
C ARG A 734 28.38 29.45 -0.83
N LEU A 735 28.94 28.29 -0.51
CA LEU A 735 28.19 27.16 0.06
C LEU A 735 27.64 27.50 1.45
N ALA A 736 28.44 28.13 2.32
CA ALA A 736 27.97 28.57 3.64
C ALA A 736 26.82 29.60 3.55
N SER A 737 26.89 30.51 2.58
CA SER A 737 25.84 31.50 2.33
C SER A 737 24.54 30.87 1.82
N ALA A 738 24.64 29.83 0.98
CA ALA A 738 23.49 29.08 0.48
C ALA A 738 22.76 28.30 1.58
N VAL A 739 23.47 27.82 2.59
CA VAL A 739 22.90 27.11 3.75
C VAL A 739 22.27 28.07 4.78
N ALA A 740 22.82 29.28 4.94
CA ALA A 740 22.36 30.24 5.96
C ALA A 740 21.14 31.08 5.55
N SER A 741 20.70 31.01 4.29
CA SER A 741 19.49 31.70 3.83
C SER A 741 18.27 30.79 4.06
N PRO A 742 17.36 31.12 5.01
CA PRO A 742 16.11 30.39 5.11
C PRO A 742 15.30 30.66 3.84
N ARG A 743 15.11 29.65 3.00
CA ARG A 743 14.11 29.66 1.94
C ARG A 743 12.73 29.37 2.50
#